data_AF-A0A066XXX0-F1
#
_entry.id   AF-A0A066XXX0-F1
#
_cell.length_a   1.000
_cell.length_b   1.000
_cell.length_c   1.000
_cell.angle_alpha   90.00
_cell.angle_beta   90.00
_cell.angle_gamma   90.00
#
_symmetry.space_group_name_H-M   'P 1'
#
loop_
_entity.id
_entity.type
_entity.pdbx_description
1 polymer ?
#
loop_
_entity_poly.entity_id
_entity_poly.type
_entity_poly.pdbx_seq_one_letter_code
_entity_poly.pdbx_strand_id
1 'polypeptide(L)'
;MASTILKRLVLGCQVLCWVQGTQSIQLPSSYDTVWTTQSANASGSMPVGGGDVGLNLWVESGKSGCRFWLFCVPADGMLMGGHAGEVLFYIAKSGAFDENNSLLKLGRVRLSFNPNPFAANASRFEQRLNINDGYATIKGDHSTEIKIWVDMDTSAIHTEVTSAVPLNLTAGFESWRTQGHQMVANEQQQTSWGVNAVPQLPLPYQRPDTISHASGGVLSYHHNIESPLFDFQVNQQNLTSIDPDSLFNPMRDNTFGVFMMSPQLKPDSITNGTYINTSFTSYNLASSSPSTSFQLSIATGQAQTTNVEEWISGLVNDASLSQTANQADTIDWWHSFWDRSYIIINPDAPATDPGFQVGKNYQYFRYMMACNAKGKYPTRFNGGLFTFDPILVRGQESFTPDYRKWSGGTFTAQNQRLLYWPLLKSGDFDIMAQQFNFYSNISPTSRKLGQLYFGLDVGLTSEQIDNTGLPNVYEYDANAYDGATRTSLYPEGILFNDWLSWLSDAANEFADMVLQANLHGGVDVAPWISFIEYQLAWFDEYYQQRNGLEENGTLIIYPASGAETYKLALNPASTVTGLRKTIRDLLQVAPSLVKGNTSYYESYFARVPETPMHPCPGAEDLVCIAPATNYSFTMNNEPTAMYSVFPWGEYGLGQPTNLSYAMHTYFNDSQSASYNGTYGWRQDQIWFARMGLTDRAASNTIDRFADSTAYRFPTFKGPNYDWSPDMNHYGSASIGLQEMLMQTFAKNNTQIRLLPAWPSEWTGYFKLLAPFQTTVAANITGSSVSDLKAWVSNEEPLLAVIPGQFNRSVFDAPSAAQVSDSRVAAIFVAYDERFFDIIGPEATVEQLQVLPFQVHEAACYIPEKSLLFFVEWGPPPGGENGTHDWQYILDVRTNNLTKIRTNPPTFNVHGGCVYQNGKLHVVTDGGPNETAYLATIDPKTWERKTVLNNFYERPFMSFNEIEMDREGNYYLTDSDSGWGRDLNPFSQPTPPTLYFVNGTTLRVKELAFLEGNTNGVSLSPDGKTLYLSSTGALEVKPSRRNPPGRPRPLGVGLCRVLVLWTSYPAADKSKVAQPRDAVHLRRGCA
;
A
#
# COMPACT_ATOMS: atom_id res chain seq x y z
N MET A 1 -33.44 19.31 -38.85
CA MET A 1 -34.51 18.49 -38.25
C MET A 1 -33.88 17.42 -37.39
N ALA A 2 -34.37 17.28 -36.16
CA ALA A 2 -34.10 16.23 -35.17
C ALA A 2 -32.65 16.02 -34.69
N SER A 3 -32.26 16.75 -33.64
CA SER A 3 -31.69 16.21 -32.38
C SER A 3 -30.94 17.34 -31.64
N THR A 4 -31.69 18.21 -31.00
CA THR A 4 -31.19 19.20 -30.03
C THR A 4 -32.38 19.56 -29.15
N ILE A 5 -32.16 19.78 -27.85
CA ILE A 5 -33.13 20.17 -26.80
C ILE A 5 -33.66 18.99 -25.98
N LEU A 6 -32.90 18.59 -24.96
CA LEU A 6 -33.44 18.33 -23.60
C LEU A 6 -32.31 18.24 -22.54
N LYS A 7 -31.63 19.36 -22.26
CA LYS A 7 -30.86 19.56 -21.02
C LYS A 7 -30.93 21.04 -20.64
N ARG A 8 -31.96 21.43 -19.86
CA ARG A 8 -32.05 22.61 -18.98
C ARG A 8 -33.51 22.85 -18.58
N LEU A 9 -33.90 22.41 -17.38
CA LEU A 9 -34.94 23.02 -16.54
C LEU A 9 -35.15 22.16 -15.28
N VAL A 10 -34.38 22.42 -14.22
CA VAL A 10 -34.90 22.52 -12.84
C VAL A 10 -34.01 23.54 -12.12
N LEU A 11 -34.56 24.73 -11.87
CA LEU A 11 -34.01 25.74 -10.97
C LEU A 11 -34.78 25.64 -9.64
N GLY A 12 -34.07 25.74 -8.51
CA GLY A 12 -34.64 26.33 -7.29
C GLY A 12 -34.98 25.39 -6.13
N CYS A 13 -33.95 24.89 -5.44
CA CYS A 13 -33.96 24.78 -3.97
C CYS A 13 -32.51 24.85 -3.47
N GLN A 14 -32.07 26.04 -3.06
CA GLN A 14 -30.86 26.20 -2.28
C GLN A 14 -31.13 25.62 -0.88
N VAL A 15 -30.78 24.36 -0.68
CA VAL A 15 -30.47 23.85 0.66
C VAL A 15 -29.02 24.25 0.90
N LEU A 16 -28.82 25.27 1.74
CA LEU A 16 -27.52 25.55 2.38
C LEU A 16 -27.21 24.36 3.31
N CYS A 17 -26.72 23.26 2.74
CA CYS A 17 -25.95 22.29 3.49
C CYS A 17 -24.64 22.97 3.86
N TRP A 18 -24.53 23.40 5.11
CA TRP A 18 -23.25 23.61 5.74
C TRP A 18 -22.59 22.24 5.84
N VAL A 19 -21.93 21.82 4.75
CA VAL A 19 -20.86 20.84 4.84
C VAL A 19 -19.81 21.52 5.70
N GLN A 20 -19.70 21.11 6.97
CA GLN A 20 -18.46 21.33 7.69
C GLN A 20 -17.42 20.50 6.93
N GLY A 21 -16.82 21.11 5.91
CA GLY A 21 -15.68 20.52 5.23
C GLY A 21 -14.63 20.29 6.30
N THR A 22 -14.31 19.04 6.56
CA THR A 22 -13.07 18.70 7.25
C THR A 22 -11.97 19.29 6.38
N GLN A 23 -11.38 20.39 6.84
CA GLN A 23 -10.28 21.05 6.15
C GLN A 23 -9.15 20.01 6.03
N SER A 24 -8.66 19.80 4.80
CA SER A 24 -7.47 18.98 4.54
C SER A 24 -6.35 19.39 5.48
N ILE A 25 -5.54 18.42 5.93
CA ILE A 25 -4.35 18.76 6.69
C ILE A 25 -3.47 19.72 5.87
N GLN A 26 -2.94 20.73 6.55
CA GLN A 26 -1.86 21.55 6.03
C GLN A 26 -0.58 21.10 6.72
N LEU A 27 0.42 20.70 5.94
CA LEU A 27 1.77 20.49 6.45
C LEU A 27 2.26 21.78 7.14
N PRO A 28 3.10 21.68 8.18
CA PRO A 28 3.65 22.86 8.84
C PRO A 28 4.25 23.83 7.82
N SER A 29 3.91 25.12 7.87
CA SER A 29 4.44 26.12 6.94
C SER A 29 5.96 26.28 7.03
N SER A 30 6.56 25.86 8.14
CA SER A 30 8.00 25.75 8.33
C SER A 30 8.66 24.69 7.44
N TYR A 31 7.87 23.77 6.84
CA TYR A 31 8.35 22.80 5.86
C TYR A 31 8.44 23.39 4.44
N ASP A 32 8.00 24.62 4.18
CA ASP A 32 8.32 25.28 2.90
C ASP A 32 9.84 25.51 2.79
N THR A 33 10.43 25.15 1.64
CA THR A 33 11.81 25.57 1.35
C THR A 33 11.77 26.99 0.80
N VAL A 34 12.43 27.91 1.51
CA VAL A 34 12.52 29.33 1.15
C VAL A 34 13.97 29.73 0.97
N TRP A 35 14.29 30.32 -0.18
CA TRP A 35 15.62 30.76 -0.56
C TRP A 35 15.65 32.27 -0.76
N THR A 36 16.44 32.97 0.04
CA THR A 36 16.61 34.43 -0.04
C THR A 36 17.82 34.85 -0.88
N THR A 37 18.48 33.89 -1.53
CA THR A 37 19.60 34.13 -2.45
C THR A 37 19.44 33.31 -3.73
N GLN A 38 19.94 33.83 -4.85
CA GLN A 38 19.94 33.11 -6.13
C GLN A 38 20.91 31.90 -6.10
N SER A 39 20.67 30.93 -6.97
CA SER A 39 21.47 29.71 -7.10
C SER A 39 22.70 29.95 -7.98
N ALA A 40 23.74 29.15 -7.77
CA ALA A 40 24.99 29.27 -8.55
C ALA A 40 24.99 28.52 -9.89
N ASN A 41 24.04 27.60 -10.07
CA ASN A 41 23.78 26.77 -11.25
C ASN A 41 22.63 25.78 -10.95
N ALA A 42 22.40 24.84 -11.88
CA ALA A 42 21.34 23.82 -11.81
C ALA A 42 21.44 22.84 -10.62
N SER A 43 22.61 22.68 -9.98
CA SER A 43 22.71 21.90 -8.73
C SER A 43 22.04 22.59 -7.53
N GLY A 44 21.73 23.88 -7.69
CA GLY A 44 20.92 24.66 -6.77
C GLY A 44 19.46 24.76 -7.20
N SER A 45 18.93 23.79 -7.94
CA SER A 45 17.54 23.80 -8.39
C SER A 45 16.57 23.22 -7.36
N MET A 46 15.33 23.71 -7.42
CA MET A 46 14.19 23.31 -6.61
C MET A 46 13.29 22.42 -7.46
N PRO A 47 12.87 21.23 -6.98
CA PRO A 47 11.93 20.39 -7.70
C PRO A 47 10.54 21.04 -7.69
N VAL A 48 9.91 21.11 -8.86
CA VAL A 48 8.50 21.47 -9.03
C VAL A 48 7.90 20.47 -10.02
N GLY A 49 6.72 19.92 -9.77
CA GLY A 49 6.15 18.93 -10.68
C GLY A 49 4.69 18.62 -10.41
N GLY A 50 4.14 17.79 -11.29
CA GLY A 50 2.74 17.40 -11.28
C GLY A 50 2.41 16.51 -12.47
N GLY A 51 1.38 15.68 -12.32
CA GLY A 51 1.02 14.68 -13.33
C GLY A 51 2.15 13.67 -13.54
N ASP A 52 2.88 13.81 -14.64
CA ASP A 52 4.06 13.01 -15.00
C ASP A 52 5.28 13.84 -15.42
N VAL A 53 5.30 15.13 -15.04
CA VAL A 53 6.32 16.12 -15.39
C VAL A 53 7.00 16.68 -14.15
N GLY A 54 8.33 16.75 -14.21
CA GLY A 54 9.19 17.33 -13.18
C GLY A 54 10.09 18.43 -13.75
N LEU A 55 10.28 19.48 -12.95
CA LEU A 55 11.07 20.66 -13.26
C LEU A 55 12.19 20.82 -12.23
N ASN A 56 13.41 21.06 -12.71
CA ASN A 56 14.49 21.62 -11.89
C ASN A 56 14.43 23.14 -12.03
N LEU A 57 13.86 23.88 -11.07
CA LEU A 57 13.68 25.35 -11.15
C LEU A 57 14.74 26.12 -10.35
N TRP A 58 15.40 27.10 -10.97
CA TRP A 58 16.32 28.00 -10.25
C TRP A 58 16.39 29.40 -10.87
N VAL A 59 16.88 30.35 -10.07
CA VAL A 59 17.32 31.67 -10.56
C VAL A 59 18.82 31.77 -10.46
N GLU A 60 19.47 32.10 -11.56
CA GLU A 60 20.91 32.08 -11.70
C GLU A 60 21.55 33.35 -11.12
N SER A 61 22.56 33.20 -10.26
CA SER A 61 23.21 34.34 -9.60
C SER A 61 24.22 35.07 -10.48
N GLY A 62 24.71 34.41 -11.52
CA GLY A 62 25.85 34.86 -12.33
C GLY A 62 27.19 34.91 -11.58
N LYS A 63 27.24 34.50 -10.30
CA LYS A 63 28.47 34.25 -9.56
C LYS A 63 28.82 32.77 -9.76
N SER A 64 29.89 32.50 -10.50
CA SER A 64 30.45 31.15 -10.64
C SER A 64 31.04 30.66 -9.31
N GLY A 65 30.16 30.25 -8.39
CA GLY A 65 30.51 29.67 -7.10
C GLY A 65 30.89 28.20 -7.24
N CYS A 66 32.10 27.92 -7.75
CA CYS A 66 32.68 26.57 -7.68
C CYS A 66 33.12 26.28 -6.23
N ARG A 67 32.52 25.28 -5.59
CA ARG A 67 32.89 24.81 -4.24
C ARG A 67 34.18 23.97 -4.20
N PHE A 68 34.76 23.62 -5.36
CA PHE A 68 36.05 22.94 -5.47
C PHE A 68 37.03 23.77 -6.29
N TRP A 69 37.91 24.48 -5.59
CA TRP A 69 38.87 25.45 -6.16
C TRP A 69 40.01 24.81 -6.99
N LEU A 70 40.07 23.48 -7.11
CA LEU A 70 41.21 22.77 -7.73
C LEU A 70 41.03 22.38 -9.21
N PHE A 71 39.83 22.55 -9.80
CA PHE A 71 39.53 22.02 -11.15
C PHE A 71 38.89 23.02 -12.12
N CYS A 72 38.75 24.29 -11.74
CA CYS A 72 38.11 25.30 -12.60
C CYS A 72 39.03 26.49 -12.84
N VAL A 73 40.06 26.27 -13.66
CA VAL A 73 40.70 27.34 -14.43
C VAL A 73 40.71 26.88 -15.88
N PRO A 74 39.88 27.43 -16.78
CA PRO A 74 40.21 27.34 -18.19
C PRO A 74 41.46 28.23 -18.40
N ALA A 75 42.43 27.74 -19.16
CA ALA A 75 43.73 28.37 -19.36
C ALA A 75 43.69 29.76 -20.03
N ASP A 76 42.49 30.25 -20.37
CA ASP A 76 42.23 31.46 -21.14
C ASP A 76 41.51 32.58 -20.38
N GLY A 77 41.14 32.39 -19.10
CA GLY A 77 40.69 33.51 -18.26
C GLY A 77 39.46 34.26 -18.76
N MET A 78 38.62 33.65 -19.62
CA MET A 78 37.31 34.20 -19.94
C MET A 78 36.36 33.96 -18.76
N LEU A 79 36.01 35.04 -18.07
CA LEU A 79 34.79 35.12 -17.28
C LEU A 79 33.62 34.70 -18.20
N MET A 80 33.00 33.55 -17.93
CA MET A 80 31.76 33.11 -18.57
C MET A 80 30.64 34.09 -18.17
N GLY A 81 30.58 35.23 -18.84
CA GLY A 81 29.58 36.27 -18.62
C GLY A 81 28.24 35.87 -19.24
N GLY A 82 27.14 36.22 -18.57
CA GLY A 82 25.85 36.40 -19.25
C GLY A 82 24.56 36.08 -18.50
N HIS A 83 24.58 35.29 -17.43
CA HIS A 83 23.33 34.65 -16.93
C HIS A 83 22.81 35.17 -15.58
N ALA A 84 23.30 36.31 -15.09
CA ALA A 84 22.86 36.83 -13.80
C ALA A 84 21.39 37.27 -13.82
N GLY A 85 20.58 36.73 -12.91
CA GLY A 85 19.19 37.07 -12.73
C GLY A 85 18.23 36.44 -13.73
N GLU A 86 18.61 35.37 -14.42
CA GLU A 86 17.73 34.64 -15.32
C GLU A 86 17.02 33.50 -14.57
N VAL A 87 15.74 33.27 -14.88
CA VAL A 87 14.99 32.13 -14.35
C VAL A 87 15.12 30.98 -15.33
N LEU A 88 15.55 29.81 -14.84
CA LEU A 88 15.72 28.62 -15.67
C LEU A 88 14.99 27.43 -15.08
N PHE A 89 14.47 26.58 -15.95
CA PHE A 89 14.07 25.24 -15.54
C PHE A 89 14.27 24.18 -16.62
N TYR A 90 14.78 23.01 -16.23
CA TYR A 90 14.74 21.81 -17.06
C TYR A 90 13.34 21.21 -17.04
N ILE A 91 12.93 20.58 -18.14
CA ILE A 91 11.66 19.85 -18.25
C ILE A 91 11.98 18.36 -18.44
N ALA A 92 11.53 17.53 -17.52
CA ALA A 92 11.56 16.08 -17.65
C ALA A 92 10.13 15.52 -17.63
N LYS A 93 9.88 14.50 -18.45
CA LYS A 93 8.60 13.80 -18.53
C LYS A 93 8.82 12.29 -18.47
N SER A 94 8.00 11.58 -17.71
CA SER A 94 8.01 10.12 -17.73
C SER A 94 7.68 9.58 -19.15
N GLY A 95 8.44 8.61 -19.64
CA GLY A 95 8.22 7.99 -20.95
C GLY A 95 8.93 8.65 -22.14
N ALA A 96 9.73 9.70 -21.90
CA ALA A 96 10.57 10.33 -22.92
C ALA A 96 11.82 9.49 -23.25
N PHE A 97 11.60 8.25 -23.71
CA PHE A 97 12.65 7.29 -24.05
C PHE A 97 13.02 7.38 -25.53
N ASP A 98 14.28 7.69 -25.82
CA ASP A 98 14.84 7.67 -27.18
C ASP A 98 15.07 6.24 -27.70
N GLU A 99 15.57 6.10 -28.92
CA GLU A 99 15.86 4.83 -29.59
C GLU A 99 16.95 3.98 -28.91
N ASN A 100 17.67 4.54 -27.94
CA ASN A 100 18.67 3.87 -27.11
C ASN A 100 18.15 3.56 -25.69
N ASN A 101 16.86 3.78 -25.46
CA ASN A 101 16.18 3.64 -24.17
C ASN A 101 16.76 4.58 -23.10
N SER A 102 17.27 5.75 -23.50
CA SER A 102 17.70 6.82 -22.60
C SER A 102 16.50 7.69 -22.21
N LEU A 103 16.39 8.06 -20.94
CA LEU A 103 15.31 8.95 -20.46
C LEU A 103 15.75 10.41 -20.60
N LEU A 104 15.29 11.05 -21.67
CA LEU A 104 15.71 12.39 -22.04
C LEU A 104 14.90 13.47 -21.32
N LYS A 105 15.52 14.63 -21.09
CA LYS A 105 14.80 15.87 -20.80
C LYS A 105 14.17 16.38 -22.07
N LEU A 106 12.99 17.00 -21.97
CA LEU A 106 12.36 17.63 -23.13
C LEU A 106 13.09 18.91 -23.57
N GLY A 107 13.78 19.59 -22.65
CA GLY A 107 14.59 20.78 -22.93
C GLY A 107 14.80 21.64 -21.68
N ARG A 108 15.29 22.87 -21.86
CA ARG A 108 15.38 23.89 -20.80
C ARG A 108 14.63 25.16 -21.23
N VAL A 109 13.93 25.80 -20.30
CA VAL A 109 13.33 27.11 -20.52
C VAL A 109 14.15 28.16 -19.79
N ARG A 110 14.38 29.30 -20.44
CA ARG A 110 15.01 30.51 -19.87
C ARG A 110 14.06 31.70 -19.96
N LEU A 111 13.85 32.40 -18.85
CA LEU A 111 13.09 33.65 -18.81
C LEU A 111 14.03 34.81 -18.51
N SER A 112 14.05 35.80 -19.41
CA SER A 112 14.87 37.00 -19.30
C SER A 112 13.98 38.24 -19.33
N PHE A 113 14.22 39.17 -18.41
CA PHE A 113 13.38 40.35 -18.21
C PHE A 113 14.14 41.65 -18.45
N ASN A 114 13.46 42.68 -18.94
CA ASN A 114 14.01 44.04 -19.04
C ASN A 114 12.96 45.10 -18.66
N PRO A 115 13.15 45.86 -17.56
CA PRO A 115 14.23 45.74 -16.58
C PRO A 115 14.21 44.39 -15.85
N ASN A 116 15.39 43.90 -15.42
CA ASN A 116 15.49 42.59 -14.76
C ASN A 116 15.22 42.72 -13.24
N PRO A 117 14.15 42.13 -12.69
CA PRO A 117 13.83 42.18 -11.26
C PRO A 117 14.76 41.31 -10.38
N PHE A 118 15.60 40.48 -11.00
CA PHE A 118 16.55 39.58 -10.35
C PHE A 118 18.00 39.89 -10.74
N ALA A 119 18.29 41.08 -11.27
CA ALA A 119 19.65 41.47 -11.60
C ALA A 119 20.61 41.29 -10.40
N ALA A 120 21.92 41.18 -10.63
CA ALA A 120 22.90 40.95 -9.57
C ALA A 120 22.89 42.01 -8.44
N ASN A 121 22.34 43.20 -8.70
CA ASN A 121 22.16 44.30 -7.76
C ASN A 121 20.71 44.42 -7.24
N ALA A 122 19.84 43.43 -7.49
CA ALA A 122 18.47 43.43 -7.01
C ALA A 122 18.41 43.51 -5.48
N SER A 123 17.49 44.31 -4.96
CA SER A 123 17.34 44.55 -3.52
C SER A 123 16.52 43.47 -2.82
N ARG A 124 15.74 42.70 -3.58
CA ARG A 124 14.84 41.66 -3.08
C ARG A 124 14.99 40.38 -3.91
N PHE A 125 15.01 39.26 -3.22
CA PHE A 125 14.91 37.93 -3.82
C PHE A 125 14.30 36.94 -2.81
N GLU A 126 13.27 36.22 -3.25
CA GLU A 126 12.76 35.03 -2.55
C GLU A 126 12.33 33.99 -3.60
N GLN A 127 12.85 32.76 -3.51
CA GLN A 127 12.33 31.60 -4.23
C GLN A 127 11.76 30.61 -3.19
N ARG A 128 10.50 30.21 -3.36
CA ARG A 128 9.77 29.35 -2.41
C ARG A 128 9.10 28.19 -3.12
N LEU A 129 9.20 26.99 -2.54
CA LEU A 129 8.31 25.86 -2.85
C LEU A 129 7.16 25.89 -1.86
N ASN A 130 5.93 26.16 -2.34
CA ASN A 130 4.70 26.07 -1.55
C ASN A 130 4.22 24.61 -1.61
N ILE A 131 4.75 23.77 -0.71
CA ILE A 131 4.61 22.31 -0.83
C ILE A 131 3.16 21.83 -0.65
N ASN A 132 2.39 22.49 0.22
CA ASN A 132 0.98 22.14 0.43
C ASN A 132 0.17 22.23 -0.86
N ASP A 133 0.50 23.19 -1.73
CA ASP A 133 -0.27 23.50 -2.94
C ASP A 133 0.43 23.05 -4.23
N GLY A 134 1.66 22.52 -4.12
CA GLY A 134 2.42 21.94 -5.22
C GLY A 134 2.94 22.92 -6.29
N TYR A 135 3.25 24.16 -5.92
CA TYR A 135 3.80 25.16 -6.85
C TYR A 135 4.97 25.96 -6.26
N ALA A 136 5.73 26.63 -7.12
CA ALA A 136 6.80 27.52 -6.70
C ALA A 136 6.51 29.00 -7.02
N THR A 137 7.02 29.89 -6.17
CA THR A 137 6.99 31.34 -6.38
C THR A 137 8.39 31.94 -6.34
N ILE A 138 8.66 32.91 -7.22
CA ILE A 138 9.88 33.69 -7.24
C ILE A 138 9.52 35.18 -7.16
N LYS A 139 10.01 35.87 -6.13
CA LYS A 139 9.74 37.28 -5.87
C LYS A 139 11.01 38.10 -6.01
N GLY A 140 10.91 39.24 -6.68
CA GLY A 140 12.05 40.12 -6.99
C GLY A 140 11.74 41.59 -6.82
N ASP A 141 12.62 42.45 -7.34
CA ASP A 141 12.39 43.89 -7.36
C ASP A 141 11.13 44.26 -8.16
N HIS A 142 10.68 45.51 -7.99
CA HIS A 142 9.45 46.04 -8.60
C HIS A 142 8.18 45.28 -8.21
N SER A 143 8.21 44.58 -7.07
CA SER A 143 7.13 43.67 -6.64
C SER A 143 6.80 42.63 -7.71
N THR A 144 7.82 42.18 -8.46
CA THR A 144 7.64 41.12 -9.44
C THR A 144 7.43 39.79 -8.72
N GLU A 145 6.41 39.05 -9.10
CA GLU A 145 6.15 37.68 -8.67
C GLU A 145 5.97 36.77 -9.89
N ILE A 146 6.70 35.66 -9.90
CA ILE A 146 6.57 34.57 -10.88
C ILE A 146 6.03 33.35 -10.15
N LYS A 147 4.89 32.83 -10.60
CA LYS A 147 4.29 31.60 -10.10
C LYS A 147 4.44 30.51 -11.16
N ILE A 148 5.03 29.37 -10.79
CA ILE A 148 5.24 28.22 -11.68
C ILE A 148 4.62 26.98 -11.07
N TRP A 149 3.75 26.31 -11.83
CA TRP A 149 3.06 25.09 -11.41
C TRP A 149 2.88 24.14 -12.59
N VAL A 150 2.69 22.86 -12.29
CA VAL A 150 2.41 21.81 -13.26
C VAL A 150 1.03 21.24 -12.97
N ASP A 151 0.20 21.17 -14.00
CA ASP A 151 -1.17 20.65 -13.91
C ASP A 151 -1.18 19.15 -13.64
N MET A 152 -1.95 18.69 -12.65
CA MET A 152 -2.00 17.27 -12.27
C MET A 152 -2.71 16.38 -13.30
N ASP A 153 -3.62 16.93 -14.09
CA ASP A 153 -4.43 16.18 -15.05
C ASP A 153 -3.85 16.25 -16.46
N THR A 154 -3.39 17.43 -16.89
CA THR A 154 -2.87 17.62 -18.25
C THR A 154 -1.35 17.54 -18.33
N SER A 155 -0.64 17.62 -17.20
CA SER A 155 0.83 17.76 -17.15
C SER A 155 1.37 18.96 -17.93
N ALA A 156 0.53 19.98 -18.14
CA ALA A 156 0.93 21.26 -18.71
C ALA A 156 1.67 22.09 -17.66
N ILE A 157 2.68 22.85 -18.10
CA ILE A 157 3.46 23.75 -17.26
C ILE A 157 2.93 25.16 -17.45
N HIS A 158 2.65 25.85 -16.34
CA HIS A 158 2.16 27.21 -16.31
C HIS A 158 3.18 28.13 -15.65
N THR A 159 3.46 29.26 -16.29
CA THR A 159 4.24 30.34 -15.69
C THR A 159 3.44 31.63 -15.78
N GLU A 160 3.11 32.19 -14.63
CA GLU A 160 2.39 33.45 -14.48
C GLU A 160 3.34 34.49 -13.90
N VAL A 161 3.49 35.62 -14.58
CA VAL A 161 4.32 36.74 -14.11
C VAL A 161 3.42 37.94 -13.82
N THR A 162 3.61 38.57 -12.68
CA THR A 162 3.01 39.86 -12.33
C THR A 162 4.09 40.82 -11.84
N SER A 163 3.94 42.12 -12.13
CA SER A 163 4.89 43.16 -11.72
C SER A 163 4.18 44.49 -11.53
N ALA A 164 4.67 45.33 -10.61
CA ALA A 164 4.14 46.69 -10.42
C ALA A 164 4.59 47.66 -11.52
N VAL A 165 5.62 47.33 -12.30
CA VAL A 165 6.13 48.13 -13.42
C VAL A 165 6.09 47.33 -14.72
N PRO A 166 5.91 47.98 -15.89
CA PRO A 166 5.99 47.29 -17.18
C PRO A 166 7.38 46.70 -17.43
N LEU A 167 7.44 45.43 -17.81
CA LEU A 167 8.64 44.67 -18.17
C LEU A 167 8.51 44.14 -19.60
N ASN A 168 9.62 43.99 -20.31
CA ASN A 168 9.70 43.10 -21.47
C ASN A 168 10.12 41.70 -21.00
N LEU A 169 9.53 40.66 -21.59
CA LEU A 169 9.86 39.26 -21.33
C LEU A 169 10.33 38.60 -22.63
N THR A 170 11.45 37.89 -22.55
CA THR A 170 11.88 36.89 -23.52
C THR A 170 11.87 35.51 -22.87
N ALA A 171 11.13 34.57 -23.45
CA ALA A 171 11.10 33.16 -23.06
C ALA A 171 11.82 32.34 -24.14
N GLY A 172 12.98 31.78 -23.81
CA GLY A 172 13.77 30.93 -24.68
C GLY A 172 13.56 29.45 -24.37
N PHE A 173 13.22 28.65 -25.37
CA PHE A 173 13.28 27.20 -25.29
C PHE A 173 14.60 26.70 -25.85
N GLU A 174 15.42 26.13 -24.98
CA GLU A 174 16.79 25.70 -25.25
C GLU A 174 16.85 24.18 -25.40
N SER A 175 17.37 23.72 -26.54
CA SER A 175 17.70 22.32 -26.78
C SER A 175 19.17 22.17 -27.16
N TRP A 176 19.81 21.13 -26.64
CA TRP A 176 21.16 20.69 -26.98
C TRP A 176 21.17 19.55 -28.01
N ARG A 177 19.99 19.10 -28.45
CA ARG A 177 19.82 18.01 -29.41
C ARG A 177 19.33 18.52 -30.78
N THR A 178 19.93 19.58 -31.31
CA THR A 178 19.61 20.08 -32.67
C THR A 178 20.36 19.35 -33.78
N GLN A 179 21.36 18.56 -33.43
CA GLN A 179 22.15 17.71 -34.33
C GLN A 179 22.32 16.35 -33.65
N GLY A 180 22.49 15.30 -34.44
CA GLY A 180 22.73 13.98 -33.87
C GLY A 180 24.08 13.89 -33.19
N HIS A 181 24.15 13.10 -32.12
CA HIS A 181 25.30 13.02 -31.21
C HIS A 181 25.79 11.57 -31.11
N GLN A 182 27.04 11.36 -31.48
CA GLN A 182 27.71 10.07 -31.26
C GLN A 182 28.22 10.04 -29.82
N MET A 183 27.66 9.16 -28.99
CA MET A 183 28.08 9.04 -27.60
C MET A 183 29.53 8.56 -27.50
N VAL A 184 30.21 8.98 -26.43
CA VAL A 184 31.56 8.54 -26.10
C VAL A 184 31.58 7.47 -25.00
N ALA A 185 32.74 6.88 -24.73
CA ALA A 185 32.88 5.93 -23.63
C ALA A 185 32.50 6.58 -22.28
N ASN A 186 31.80 5.79 -21.45
CA ASN A 186 31.12 6.16 -20.20
C ASN A 186 29.81 6.96 -20.36
N GLU A 187 29.60 7.66 -21.48
CA GLU A 187 28.33 8.33 -21.75
C GLU A 187 27.20 7.33 -21.98
N GLN A 188 27.49 6.19 -22.59
CA GLN A 188 26.51 5.15 -22.89
C GLN A 188 25.83 4.56 -21.64
N GLN A 189 26.36 4.82 -20.44
CA GLN A 189 25.74 4.41 -19.16
C GLN A 189 24.36 5.04 -18.93
N GLN A 190 23.98 6.08 -19.68
CA GLN A 190 22.61 6.62 -19.69
C GLN A 190 21.61 5.79 -20.51
N THR A 191 22.10 4.87 -21.33
CA THR A 191 21.34 4.04 -22.27
C THR A 191 21.26 2.59 -21.78
N SER A 192 20.55 1.74 -22.52
CA SER A 192 20.52 0.29 -22.24
C SER A 192 21.61 -0.52 -22.96
N TRP A 193 22.57 0.15 -23.61
CA TRP A 193 23.70 -0.51 -24.25
C TRP A 193 24.74 -1.03 -23.24
N GLY A 194 24.88 -0.39 -22.08
CA GLY A 194 25.67 -0.98 -21.00
C GLY A 194 26.20 -0.04 -19.94
N VAL A 195 26.57 -0.62 -18.81
CA VAL A 195 27.18 0.07 -17.66
C VAL A 195 28.70 0.28 -17.82
N ASN A 196 29.33 -0.45 -18.74
CA ASN A 196 30.75 -0.31 -19.09
C ASN A 196 30.91 -0.19 -20.61
N ALA A 197 31.99 0.47 -21.05
CA ALA A 197 32.33 0.55 -22.46
C ALA A 197 33.26 -0.62 -22.81
N VAL A 198 32.85 -1.45 -23.78
CA VAL A 198 33.66 -2.57 -24.27
C VAL A 198 33.76 -2.52 -25.81
N PRO A 199 34.89 -2.93 -26.41
CA PRO A 199 35.09 -2.84 -27.87
C PRO A 199 34.07 -3.58 -28.72
N GLN A 200 33.41 -4.60 -28.16
CA GLN A 200 32.43 -5.45 -28.84
C GLN A 200 31.05 -4.81 -28.96
N LEU A 201 30.76 -3.79 -28.13
CA LEU A 201 29.49 -3.07 -28.15
C LEU A 201 29.67 -1.72 -28.85
N PRO A 202 28.76 -1.35 -29.76
CA PRO A 202 28.84 -0.05 -30.41
C PRO A 202 28.54 1.06 -29.41
N LEU A 203 29.22 2.19 -29.57
CA LEU A 203 28.81 3.40 -28.86
C LEU A 203 27.51 3.93 -29.50
N PRO A 204 26.48 4.28 -28.70
CA PRO A 204 25.18 4.66 -29.24
C PRO A 204 25.22 5.98 -30.01
N TYR A 205 24.37 6.10 -31.03
CA TYR A 205 24.11 7.37 -31.70
C TYR A 205 22.74 7.89 -31.25
N GLN A 206 22.71 9.12 -30.71
CA GLN A 206 21.49 9.80 -30.31
C GLN A 206 21.01 10.71 -31.45
N ARG A 207 19.76 10.55 -31.85
CA ARG A 207 19.14 11.36 -32.90
C ARG A 207 18.73 12.76 -32.41
N PRO A 208 18.73 13.77 -33.31
CA PRO A 208 18.29 15.10 -32.96
C PRO A 208 16.79 15.18 -32.77
N ASP A 209 16.36 16.18 -32.00
CA ASP A 209 14.98 16.62 -31.90
C ASP A 209 14.62 17.50 -33.11
N THR A 210 13.33 17.54 -33.44
CA THR A 210 12.77 18.49 -34.41
C THR A 210 12.21 19.71 -33.68
N ILE A 211 12.82 20.88 -33.89
CA ILE A 211 12.41 22.13 -33.23
C ILE A 211 12.15 23.24 -34.25
N SER A 212 11.03 23.95 -34.10
CA SER A 212 10.68 25.10 -34.96
C SER A 212 9.72 26.08 -34.29
N HIS A 213 9.62 27.29 -34.85
CA HIS A 213 8.48 28.16 -34.58
C HIS A 213 7.27 27.67 -35.38
N ALA A 214 6.19 27.33 -34.68
CA ALA A 214 4.96 26.84 -35.27
C ALA A 214 3.75 27.44 -34.54
N SER A 215 2.70 27.81 -35.27
CA SER A 215 1.44 28.33 -34.68
C SER A 215 1.63 29.46 -33.66
N GLY A 216 2.65 30.32 -33.85
CA GLY A 216 2.97 31.43 -32.94
C GLY A 216 3.72 31.05 -31.65
N GLY A 217 4.02 29.76 -31.44
CA GLY A 217 4.81 29.24 -30.33
C GLY A 217 6.09 28.52 -30.79
N VAL A 218 6.68 27.75 -29.87
CA VAL A 218 7.83 26.86 -30.13
C VAL A 218 7.37 25.41 -30.01
N LEU A 219 7.51 24.64 -31.09
CA LEU A 219 7.32 23.20 -31.11
C LEU A 219 8.69 22.52 -31.00
N SER A 220 8.84 21.56 -30.09
CA SER A 220 10.00 20.69 -29.98
C SER A 220 9.57 19.26 -29.70
N TYR A 221 9.98 18.31 -30.53
CA TYR A 221 9.65 16.90 -30.30
C TYR A 221 10.73 15.96 -30.82
N HIS A 222 10.71 14.74 -30.28
CA HIS A 222 11.49 13.60 -30.71
C HIS A 222 10.54 12.50 -31.19
N HIS A 223 10.94 11.77 -32.23
CA HIS A 223 10.19 10.63 -32.75
C HIS A 223 11.16 9.50 -33.10
N ASN A 224 10.99 8.35 -32.43
CA ASN A 224 11.82 7.17 -32.67
C ASN A 224 11.43 6.52 -34.01
N ILE A 225 12.28 6.69 -35.03
CA ILE A 225 12.07 6.12 -36.37
C ILE A 225 12.62 4.68 -36.46
N GLU A 226 13.75 4.41 -35.80
CA GLU A 226 14.45 3.14 -35.84
C GLU A 226 14.59 2.57 -34.42
N SER A 227 14.89 1.27 -34.30
CA SER A 227 15.04 0.60 -33.00
C SER A 227 16.37 -0.19 -32.89
N PRO A 228 17.53 0.50 -33.05
CA PRO A 228 18.83 -0.17 -33.13
C PRO A 228 19.18 -0.97 -31.88
N LEU A 229 18.79 -0.50 -30.69
CA LEU A 229 18.98 -1.23 -29.44
C LEU A 229 18.19 -2.55 -29.46
N PHE A 230 16.90 -2.48 -29.79
CA PHE A 230 16.02 -3.65 -29.79
C PHE A 230 16.47 -4.68 -30.84
N ASP A 231 16.82 -4.23 -32.04
CA ASP A 231 17.35 -5.10 -33.10
C ASP A 231 18.66 -5.78 -32.64
N PHE A 232 19.51 -5.07 -31.91
CA PHE A 232 20.72 -5.65 -31.32
C PHE A 232 20.37 -6.70 -30.27
N GLN A 233 19.46 -6.39 -29.33
CA GLN A 233 19.02 -7.32 -28.29
C GLN A 233 18.43 -8.60 -28.87
N VAL A 234 17.57 -8.50 -29.88
CA VAL A 234 16.96 -9.67 -30.56
C VAL A 234 18.04 -10.61 -31.13
N ASN A 235 19.08 -10.05 -31.75
CA ASN A 235 20.17 -10.84 -32.31
C ASN A 235 21.10 -11.41 -31.23
N GLN A 236 21.57 -10.57 -30.30
CA GLN A 236 22.49 -10.96 -29.23
C GLN A 236 21.90 -12.06 -28.35
N GLN A 237 20.61 -11.93 -28.01
CA GLN A 237 19.95 -12.82 -27.08
C GLN A 237 19.37 -14.06 -27.78
N ASN A 238 19.70 -14.30 -29.06
CA ASN A 238 19.23 -15.48 -29.81
C ASN A 238 17.69 -15.57 -29.93
N LEU A 239 17.02 -14.42 -30.09
CA LEU A 239 15.55 -14.33 -30.24
C LEU A 239 15.08 -14.42 -31.70
N THR A 240 15.97 -14.74 -32.63
CA THR A 240 15.71 -14.75 -34.09
C THR A 240 14.64 -15.75 -34.54
N SER A 241 14.30 -16.73 -33.70
CA SER A 241 13.21 -17.68 -33.94
C SER A 241 11.83 -17.20 -33.48
N ILE A 242 11.78 -16.10 -32.71
CA ILE A 242 10.56 -15.43 -32.28
C ILE A 242 10.27 -14.29 -33.27
N ASP A 243 8.99 -14.11 -33.62
CA ASP A 243 8.53 -12.93 -34.33
C ASP A 243 8.80 -11.67 -33.49
N PRO A 244 9.69 -10.74 -33.91
CA PRO A 244 10.04 -9.56 -33.12
C PRO A 244 8.84 -8.64 -32.84
N ASP A 245 7.87 -8.56 -33.76
CA ASP A 245 6.64 -7.76 -33.60
C ASP A 245 5.73 -8.29 -32.48
N SER A 246 5.99 -9.54 -32.06
CA SER A 246 5.26 -10.18 -31.00
C SER A 246 5.82 -9.86 -29.60
N LEU A 247 6.99 -9.24 -29.51
CA LEU A 247 7.59 -8.78 -28.25
C LEU A 247 7.12 -7.35 -27.92
N PHE A 248 6.98 -7.05 -26.63
CA PHE A 248 6.62 -5.70 -26.20
C PHE A 248 7.78 -4.73 -26.46
N ASN A 249 7.57 -3.72 -27.31
CA ASN A 249 8.55 -2.67 -27.58
C ASN A 249 7.88 -1.28 -27.50
N PRO A 250 7.97 -0.60 -26.35
CA PRO A 250 7.39 0.73 -26.18
C PRO A 250 8.24 1.86 -26.79
N MET A 251 9.46 1.57 -27.26
CA MET A 251 10.34 2.56 -27.89
C MET A 251 10.04 2.75 -29.37
N ARG A 252 9.52 1.72 -30.05
CA ARG A 252 9.09 1.81 -31.45
C ARG A 252 8.08 2.94 -31.62
N ASP A 253 8.26 3.82 -32.60
CA ASP A 253 7.32 4.92 -32.90
C ASP A 253 7.01 5.83 -31.69
N ASN A 254 7.84 5.81 -30.63
CA ASN A 254 7.65 6.65 -29.46
C ASN A 254 7.88 8.11 -29.84
N THR A 255 6.87 8.95 -29.61
CA THR A 255 6.87 10.37 -29.93
C THR A 255 6.62 11.15 -28.65
N PHE A 256 7.51 12.09 -28.33
CA PHE A 256 7.41 12.92 -27.13
C PHE A 256 7.96 14.31 -27.36
N GLY A 257 7.48 15.30 -26.61
CA GLY A 257 7.91 16.68 -26.80
C GLY A 257 7.07 17.71 -26.05
N VAL A 258 7.28 18.98 -26.43
CA VAL A 258 6.59 20.13 -25.88
C VAL A 258 6.09 21.08 -26.95
N PHE A 259 5.05 21.82 -26.62
CA PHE A 259 4.67 23.03 -27.32
C PHE A 259 4.56 24.19 -26.34
N MET A 260 5.47 25.16 -26.45
CA MET A 260 5.53 26.37 -25.61
C MET A 260 4.86 27.53 -26.32
N MET A 261 3.91 28.19 -25.65
CA MET A 261 3.19 29.33 -26.20
C MET A 261 2.84 30.37 -25.13
N SER A 262 2.58 31.60 -25.60
CA SER A 262 2.06 32.67 -24.77
C SER A 262 1.14 33.57 -25.61
N PRO A 263 0.00 34.04 -25.09
CA PRO A 263 -0.82 35.01 -25.79
C PRO A 263 -0.15 36.39 -25.92
N GLN A 264 0.89 36.68 -25.12
CA GLN A 264 1.58 37.98 -25.11
C GLN A 264 2.94 37.99 -25.82
N LEU A 265 3.50 36.82 -26.14
CA LEU A 265 4.81 36.71 -26.78
C LEU A 265 4.67 36.29 -28.25
N LYS A 266 5.64 36.68 -29.07
CA LYS A 266 5.72 36.29 -30.49
C LYS A 266 7.07 35.66 -30.79
N PRO A 267 7.17 34.81 -31.83
CA PRO A 267 8.45 34.30 -32.30
C PRO A 267 9.48 35.42 -32.52
N ASP A 268 10.68 35.21 -32.00
CA ASP A 268 11.83 36.10 -32.09
C ASP A 268 13.07 35.34 -32.63
N SER A 269 14.25 35.96 -32.60
CA SER A 269 15.49 35.38 -33.10
C SER A 269 15.82 34.02 -32.48
N ILE A 270 16.31 33.09 -33.29
CA ILE A 270 16.95 31.86 -32.82
C ILE A 270 18.40 32.19 -32.47
N THR A 271 18.85 31.80 -31.30
CA THR A 271 20.19 32.11 -30.78
C THR A 271 20.92 30.84 -30.37
N ASN A 272 22.25 30.89 -30.32
CA ASN A 272 23.07 29.77 -29.84
C ASN A 272 23.88 30.22 -28.61
N GLY A 273 24.13 29.29 -27.70
CA GLY A 273 24.92 29.56 -26.51
C GLY A 273 25.49 28.28 -25.92
N THR A 274 26.21 28.43 -24.81
CA THR A 274 26.72 27.32 -24.01
C THR A 274 26.39 27.59 -22.55
N TYR A 275 25.83 26.60 -21.87
CA TYR A 275 25.59 26.65 -20.43
C TYR A 275 26.44 25.59 -19.74
N ILE A 276 27.28 26.02 -18.80
CA ILE A 276 28.31 25.22 -18.13
C ILE A 276 29.28 24.59 -19.14
N ASN A 277 28.94 23.42 -19.68
CA ASN A 277 29.72 22.67 -20.67
C ASN A 277 28.87 22.20 -21.86
N THR A 278 27.57 22.51 -21.89
CA THR A 278 26.63 22.01 -22.90
C THR A 278 26.22 23.15 -23.84
N SER A 279 26.50 22.99 -25.13
CA SER A 279 26.04 23.88 -26.19
C SER A 279 24.54 23.68 -26.44
N PHE A 280 23.82 24.78 -26.69
CA PHE A 280 22.39 24.75 -26.96
C PHE A 280 22.00 25.76 -28.04
N THR A 281 20.85 25.51 -28.66
CA THR A 281 20.14 26.46 -29.53
C THR A 281 18.85 26.87 -28.83
N SER A 282 18.60 28.17 -28.69
CA SER A 282 17.41 28.76 -28.08
C SER A 282 16.45 29.28 -29.15
N TYR A 283 15.21 28.81 -29.11
CA TYR A 283 14.08 29.30 -29.89
C TYR A 283 13.27 30.26 -29.01
N ASN A 284 13.32 31.55 -29.33
CA ASN A 284 12.85 32.60 -28.42
C ASN A 284 11.44 33.09 -28.78
N LEU A 285 10.63 33.34 -27.76
CA LEU A 285 9.41 34.14 -27.83
C LEU A 285 9.61 35.44 -27.06
N ALA A 286 9.32 36.60 -27.66
CA ALA A 286 9.52 37.91 -27.04
C ALA A 286 8.26 38.77 -27.02
N SER A 287 8.10 39.59 -25.99
CA SER A 287 7.01 40.56 -25.87
C SER A 287 7.20 41.70 -26.87
N SER A 288 6.16 42.03 -27.64
CA SER A 288 6.22 43.17 -28.57
C SER A 288 6.17 44.54 -27.89
N SER A 289 5.72 44.59 -26.62
CA SER A 289 5.64 45.80 -25.81
C SER A 289 5.75 45.46 -24.32
N PRO A 290 6.24 46.38 -23.48
CA PRO A 290 6.29 46.17 -22.04
C PRO A 290 4.89 45.92 -21.43
N SER A 291 4.80 44.98 -20.49
CA SER A 291 3.55 44.62 -19.80
C SER A 291 3.81 44.40 -18.30
N THR A 292 2.78 44.57 -17.48
CA THR A 292 2.80 44.25 -16.04
C THR A 292 2.42 42.80 -15.75
N SER A 293 1.98 42.04 -16.77
CA SER A 293 1.65 40.63 -16.63
C SER A 293 1.98 39.82 -17.88
N PHE A 294 2.40 38.57 -17.67
CA PHE A 294 2.67 37.58 -18.71
C PHE A 294 2.14 36.21 -18.30
N GLN A 295 1.67 35.44 -19.27
CA GLN A 295 1.31 34.04 -19.10
C GLN A 295 2.05 33.21 -20.15
N LEU A 296 2.73 32.15 -19.72
CA LEU A 296 3.36 31.17 -20.58
C LEU A 296 2.78 29.79 -20.23
N SER A 297 2.37 29.05 -21.26
CA SER A 297 1.85 27.69 -21.13
C SER A 297 2.68 26.76 -22.00
N ILE A 298 3.05 25.59 -21.44
CA ILE A 298 3.82 24.57 -22.13
C ILE A 298 3.06 23.25 -22.01
N ALA A 299 2.46 22.78 -23.10
CA ALA A 299 1.93 21.43 -23.13
C ALA A 299 3.08 20.43 -23.30
N THR A 300 2.94 19.27 -22.69
CA THR A 300 3.88 18.15 -22.84
C THR A 300 3.12 16.94 -23.38
N GLY A 301 3.74 16.14 -24.25
CA GLY A 301 3.10 14.99 -24.86
C GLY A 301 4.02 13.77 -24.90
N GLN A 302 3.42 12.58 -24.82
CA GLN A 302 4.08 11.30 -25.08
C GLN A 302 3.06 10.30 -25.63
N ALA A 303 3.33 9.71 -26.79
CA ALA A 303 2.53 8.64 -27.38
C ALA A 303 3.36 7.79 -28.34
N GLN A 304 3.06 6.50 -28.41
CA GLN A 304 3.53 5.62 -29.49
C GLN A 304 2.62 5.82 -30.69
N THR A 305 3.12 6.40 -31.79
CA THR A 305 2.32 6.77 -32.96
C THR A 305 3.14 6.87 -34.23
N THR A 306 2.58 6.38 -35.33
CA THR A 306 3.12 6.59 -36.69
C THR A 306 2.58 7.87 -37.33
N ASN A 307 1.52 8.47 -36.79
CA ASN A 307 0.93 9.72 -37.29
C ASN A 307 1.40 10.91 -36.43
N VAL A 308 2.63 11.37 -36.70
CA VAL A 308 3.27 12.46 -35.95
C VAL A 308 2.52 13.79 -36.11
N GLU A 309 1.97 14.08 -37.29
CA GLU A 309 1.23 15.33 -37.54
C GLU A 309 -0.07 15.45 -36.72
N GLU A 310 -0.79 14.34 -36.55
CA GLU A 310 -1.97 14.29 -35.67
C GLU A 310 -1.58 14.49 -34.21
N TRP A 311 -0.49 13.89 -33.77
CA TRP A 311 0.06 14.09 -32.42
C TRP A 311 0.49 15.55 -32.20
N ILE A 312 1.17 16.17 -33.16
CA ILE A 312 1.55 17.60 -33.10
C ILE A 312 0.29 18.47 -32.99
N SER A 313 -0.73 18.19 -33.81
CA SER A 313 -1.98 18.93 -33.81
C SER A 313 -2.71 18.83 -32.45
N GLY A 314 -2.72 17.64 -31.85
CA GLY A 314 -3.21 17.42 -30.50
C GLY A 314 -2.43 18.23 -29.46
N LEU A 315 -1.10 18.15 -29.48
CA LEU A 315 -0.24 18.88 -28.54
C LEU A 315 -0.42 20.41 -28.60
N VAL A 316 -0.55 20.97 -29.82
CA VAL A 316 -0.82 22.41 -30.02
C VAL A 316 -2.20 22.79 -29.48
N ASN A 317 -3.20 21.94 -29.69
CA ASN A 317 -4.54 22.14 -29.16
C ASN A 317 -4.54 22.09 -27.61
N ASP A 318 -3.85 21.12 -27.02
CA ASP A 318 -3.74 20.97 -25.57
C ASP A 318 -3.09 22.19 -24.91
N ALA A 319 -2.04 22.72 -25.53
CA ALA A 319 -1.41 23.97 -25.07
C ALA A 319 -2.37 25.17 -25.13
N SER A 320 -3.19 25.23 -26.17
CA SER A 320 -4.18 26.30 -26.34
C SER A 320 -5.28 26.22 -25.28
N LEU A 321 -5.77 25.02 -24.96
CA LEU A 321 -6.75 24.79 -23.89
C LEU A 321 -6.17 25.11 -22.51
N SER A 322 -4.90 24.76 -22.29
CA SER A 322 -4.18 24.99 -21.03
C SER A 322 -4.08 26.47 -20.64
N GLN A 323 -4.16 27.42 -21.59
CA GLN A 323 -4.15 28.85 -21.24
C GLN A 323 -5.30 29.27 -20.31
N THR A 324 -6.40 28.52 -20.33
CA THR A 324 -7.59 28.77 -19.51
C THR A 324 -7.69 27.85 -18.29
N ALA A 325 -6.68 27.01 -18.04
CA ALA A 325 -6.68 26.07 -16.93
C ALA A 325 -6.70 26.81 -15.58
N ASN A 326 -7.47 26.26 -14.64
CA ASN A 326 -7.56 26.75 -13.28
C ASN A 326 -6.68 25.87 -12.37
N GLN A 327 -5.84 26.50 -11.55
CA GLN A 327 -4.96 25.79 -10.62
C GLN A 327 -5.72 25.10 -9.47
N ALA A 328 -7.00 25.43 -9.25
CA ALA A 328 -7.79 24.90 -8.13
C ALA A 328 -7.79 23.37 -8.07
N ASP A 329 -7.98 22.68 -9.20
CA ASP A 329 -8.04 21.22 -9.24
C ASP A 329 -6.68 20.59 -8.88
N THR A 330 -5.57 21.21 -9.32
CA THR A 330 -4.20 20.82 -8.90
C THR A 330 -4.00 21.00 -7.39
N ILE A 331 -4.45 22.13 -6.82
CA ILE A 331 -4.33 22.40 -5.38
C ILE A 331 -5.15 21.39 -4.58
N ASP A 332 -6.39 21.12 -5.01
CA ASP A 332 -7.29 20.15 -4.38
C ASP A 332 -6.68 18.73 -4.43
N TRP A 333 -6.01 18.38 -5.53
CA TRP A 333 -5.27 17.12 -5.62
C TRP A 333 -4.13 17.04 -4.61
N TRP A 334 -3.28 18.08 -4.50
CA TRP A 334 -2.18 18.11 -3.54
C TRP A 334 -2.68 18.08 -2.09
N HIS A 335 -3.75 18.81 -1.78
CA HIS A 335 -4.37 18.79 -0.45
C HIS A 335 -4.93 17.40 -0.11
N SER A 336 -5.53 16.72 -1.09
CA SER A 336 -6.01 15.35 -0.92
C SER A 336 -4.85 14.36 -0.73
N PHE A 337 -3.74 14.55 -1.45
CA PHE A 337 -2.52 13.75 -1.32
C PHE A 337 -1.88 13.89 0.08
N TRP A 338 -1.85 15.11 0.63
CA TRP A 338 -1.35 15.36 1.98
C TRP A 338 -2.31 14.86 3.05
N ASP A 339 -3.63 14.98 2.85
CA ASP A 339 -4.60 14.44 3.81
C ASP A 339 -4.56 12.91 3.86
N ARG A 340 -4.23 12.24 2.76
CA ARG A 340 -4.13 10.78 2.68
C ARG A 340 -3.20 10.21 3.76
N SER A 341 -2.02 10.80 3.92
CA SER A 341 -0.99 10.31 4.84
C SER A 341 0.02 11.40 5.20
N TYR A 342 0.57 11.34 6.41
CA TYR A 342 1.67 12.20 6.85
C TYR A 342 2.37 11.62 8.09
N ILE A 343 3.63 11.99 8.26
CA ILE A 343 4.39 11.83 9.51
C ILE A 343 5.02 13.17 9.82
N ILE A 344 4.52 13.87 10.84
CA ILE A 344 5.02 15.17 11.27
C ILE A 344 5.76 14.98 12.58
N ILE A 345 7.02 15.42 12.61
CA ILE A 345 7.94 15.23 13.73
C ILE A 345 8.50 16.58 14.13
N ASN A 346 8.41 16.87 15.43
CA ASN A 346 8.89 18.08 16.09
C ASN A 346 8.53 19.37 15.31
N PRO A 347 7.25 19.60 14.95
CA PRO A 347 6.86 20.71 14.07
C PRO A 347 7.20 22.10 14.63
N ASP A 348 7.29 22.22 15.96
CA ASP A 348 7.60 23.47 16.68
C ASP A 348 9.10 23.65 16.98
N ALA A 349 9.94 22.66 16.62
CA ALA A 349 11.39 22.72 16.82
C ALA A 349 12.08 23.58 15.74
N PRO A 350 13.29 24.11 16.00
CA PRO A 350 14.05 24.84 14.99
C PRO A 350 14.42 23.95 13.80
N ALA A 351 14.65 24.54 12.62
CA ALA A 351 15.01 23.80 11.40
C ALA A 351 16.33 22.99 11.48
N THR A 352 17.13 23.22 12.52
CA THR A 352 18.35 22.45 12.84
C THR A 352 18.09 21.21 13.69
N ASP A 353 16.87 21.03 14.20
CA ASP A 353 16.48 19.83 14.96
C ASP A 353 16.47 18.60 14.04
N PRO A 354 17.13 17.50 14.43
CA PRO A 354 17.15 16.29 13.62
C PRO A 354 15.76 15.69 13.36
N GLY A 355 14.86 15.70 14.35
CA GLY A 355 13.49 15.20 14.21
C GLY A 355 12.69 16.04 13.22
N PHE A 356 12.81 17.38 13.29
CA PHE A 356 12.23 18.30 12.32
C PHE A 356 12.70 18.00 10.89
N GLN A 357 14.01 17.80 10.69
CA GLN A 357 14.56 17.47 9.37
C GLN A 357 14.04 16.13 8.85
N VAL A 358 13.94 15.10 9.70
CA VAL A 358 13.35 13.80 9.34
C VAL A 358 11.91 13.98 8.85
N GLY A 359 11.07 14.68 9.60
CA GLY A 359 9.67 14.93 9.22
C GLY A 359 9.55 15.72 7.90
N LYS A 360 10.33 16.80 7.75
CA LYS A 360 10.35 17.64 6.54
C LYS A 360 10.81 16.85 5.31
N ASN A 361 11.94 16.14 5.42
CA ASN A 361 12.55 15.46 4.28
C ASN A 361 11.82 14.16 3.90
N TYR A 362 11.10 13.53 4.83
CA TYR A 362 10.12 12.49 4.51
C TYR A 362 9.02 13.03 3.57
N GLN A 363 8.49 14.23 3.86
CA GLN A 363 7.45 14.83 3.01
C GLN A 363 8.01 15.30 1.67
N TYR A 364 9.25 15.77 1.59
CA TYR A 364 9.89 16.07 0.30
C TYR A 364 10.13 14.83 -0.57
N PHE A 365 10.51 13.69 0.02
CA PHE A 365 10.58 12.45 -0.73
C PHE A 365 9.21 12.08 -1.32
N ARG A 366 8.14 12.16 -0.51
CA ARG A 366 6.77 11.93 -0.99
C ARG A 366 6.35 12.92 -2.08
N TYR A 367 6.68 14.21 -1.93
CA TYR A 367 6.45 15.24 -2.95
C TYR A 367 7.12 14.87 -4.29
N MET A 368 8.41 14.49 -4.25
CA MET A 368 9.16 14.12 -5.45
C MET A 368 8.60 12.87 -6.14
N MET A 369 8.07 11.90 -5.38
CA MET A 369 7.35 10.73 -5.93
C MET A 369 6.01 11.15 -6.56
N ALA A 370 5.28 12.05 -5.91
CA ALA A 370 3.98 12.56 -6.36
C ALA A 370 4.07 13.39 -7.66
N CYS A 371 5.21 14.03 -7.94
CA CYS A 371 5.46 14.70 -9.21
C CYS A 371 5.36 13.76 -10.44
N ASN A 372 5.43 12.44 -10.24
CA ASN A 372 5.21 11.46 -11.28
C ASN A 372 3.89 10.69 -11.11
N ALA A 373 2.95 11.08 -10.24
CA ALA A 373 1.79 10.26 -9.85
C ALA A 373 0.86 9.79 -10.98
N LYS A 374 0.84 10.48 -12.13
CA LYS A 374 0.06 10.09 -13.32
C LYS A 374 0.92 9.51 -14.45
N GLY A 375 2.21 9.25 -14.20
CA GLY A 375 3.13 8.70 -15.17
C GLY A 375 2.75 7.29 -15.61
N LYS A 376 2.95 6.98 -16.90
CA LYS A 376 2.83 5.60 -17.41
C LYS A 376 3.99 4.70 -17.00
N TYR A 377 5.13 5.31 -16.67
CA TYR A 377 6.36 4.60 -16.35
C TYR A 377 6.77 4.86 -14.90
N PRO A 378 7.45 3.90 -14.26
CA PRO A 378 7.86 4.02 -12.86
C PRO A 378 8.88 5.15 -12.65
N THR A 379 8.80 5.82 -11.50
CA THR A 379 9.83 6.78 -11.06
C THR A 379 11.19 6.09 -10.97
N ARG A 380 12.23 6.74 -11.49
CA ARG A 380 13.60 6.23 -11.55
C ARG A 380 14.36 6.41 -10.23
N PHE A 381 15.00 5.35 -9.71
CA PHE A 381 15.82 5.41 -8.50
C PHE A 381 17.03 6.36 -8.59
N ASN A 382 17.58 6.53 -9.79
CA ASN A 382 18.80 7.27 -10.08
C ASN A 382 18.54 8.73 -10.52
N GLY A 383 17.63 9.42 -9.83
CA GLY A 383 17.36 10.84 -10.09
C GLY A 383 15.90 11.23 -10.29
N GLY A 384 14.97 10.27 -10.33
CA GLY A 384 13.58 10.53 -10.65
C GLY A 384 13.45 11.36 -11.95
N LEU A 385 12.71 12.46 -11.86
CA LEU A 385 12.57 13.46 -12.93
C LEU A 385 13.51 14.67 -12.76
N PHE A 386 14.46 14.64 -11.81
CA PHE A 386 15.15 15.85 -11.32
C PHE A 386 16.67 15.82 -11.49
N THR A 387 17.20 15.01 -12.42
CA THR A 387 18.64 15.04 -12.75
C THR A 387 19.01 16.37 -13.39
N PHE A 388 20.26 16.79 -13.24
CA PHE A 388 20.81 18.03 -13.79
C PHE A 388 22.21 17.77 -14.35
N ASP A 389 22.89 18.83 -14.81
CA ASP A 389 24.17 18.75 -15.51
C ASP A 389 25.19 17.82 -14.78
N PRO A 390 25.66 16.74 -15.45
CA PRO A 390 26.44 15.68 -14.80
C PRO A 390 27.80 16.15 -14.28
N ILE A 391 28.36 17.19 -14.88
CA ILE A 391 29.60 17.84 -14.43
C ILE A 391 29.48 18.42 -13.01
N LEU A 392 28.26 18.76 -12.57
CA LEU A 392 27.97 19.24 -11.22
C LEU A 392 27.78 18.10 -10.21
N VAL A 393 27.63 16.87 -10.70
CA VAL A 393 27.53 15.64 -9.90
C VAL A 393 28.92 15.04 -9.72
N ARG A 394 29.65 14.86 -10.83
CA ARG A 394 31.05 14.43 -10.85
C ARG A 394 31.80 15.24 -11.91
N GLY A 395 32.81 16.00 -11.48
CA GLY A 395 33.53 16.98 -12.32
C GLY A 395 34.31 16.41 -13.52
N GLN A 396 34.29 15.11 -13.77
CA GLN A 396 34.88 14.48 -14.95
C GLN A 396 33.83 14.06 -16.00
N GLU A 397 32.53 14.08 -15.65
CA GLU A 397 31.44 13.65 -16.52
C GLU A 397 30.89 14.85 -17.28
N SER A 398 31.58 15.28 -18.34
CA SER A 398 31.22 16.45 -19.15
C SER A 398 30.16 16.15 -20.22
N PHE A 399 29.16 15.34 -19.89
CA PHE A 399 28.06 14.97 -20.79
C PHE A 399 26.91 15.98 -20.73
N THR A 400 25.87 15.76 -21.55
CA THR A 400 24.68 16.60 -21.59
C THR A 400 23.82 16.45 -20.33
N PRO A 401 22.88 17.36 -20.06
CA PRO A 401 21.94 17.25 -18.94
C PRO A 401 21.02 16.03 -18.99
N ASP A 402 20.96 15.26 -20.08
CA ASP A 402 20.18 14.01 -20.14
C ASP A 402 20.80 12.89 -19.31
N TYR A 403 22.13 12.96 -19.10
CA TYR A 403 22.88 11.89 -18.49
C TYR A 403 22.40 11.55 -17.08
N ARG A 404 22.29 10.24 -16.86
CA ARG A 404 22.24 9.63 -15.54
C ARG A 404 22.96 8.29 -15.59
N LYS A 405 23.71 7.97 -14.54
CA LYS A 405 24.34 6.65 -14.43
C LYS A 405 23.29 5.58 -14.11
N TRP A 406 23.49 4.36 -14.60
CA TRP A 406 22.57 3.20 -14.45
C TRP A 406 21.30 3.31 -15.29
N SER A 407 21.44 3.86 -16.50
CA SER A 407 20.41 3.92 -17.54
C SER A 407 19.18 4.78 -17.19
N GLY A 408 18.60 5.38 -18.23
CA GLY A 408 17.26 5.97 -18.16
C GLY A 408 16.16 4.92 -18.21
N GLY A 409 16.32 3.87 -19.00
CA GLY A 409 15.25 2.91 -19.34
C GLY A 409 15.49 1.46 -18.91
N THR A 410 16.60 1.14 -18.25
CA THR A 410 16.85 -0.17 -17.60
C THR A 410 16.46 -0.09 -16.12
N PHE A 411 15.51 -0.87 -15.64
CA PHE A 411 15.05 -0.90 -14.25
C PHE A 411 15.80 -1.97 -13.46
N THR A 412 16.59 -1.52 -12.48
CA THR A 412 17.24 -2.38 -11.48
C THR A 412 16.23 -2.67 -10.36
N ALA A 413 15.69 -3.89 -10.32
CA ALA A 413 14.58 -4.28 -9.45
C ALA A 413 14.89 -4.07 -7.95
N GLN A 414 15.95 -4.70 -7.43
CA GLN A 414 17.05 -3.91 -6.85
C GLN A 414 16.71 -2.65 -6.03
N ASN A 415 17.05 -1.56 -6.69
CA ASN A 415 16.94 -0.20 -6.24
C ASN A 415 15.50 0.30 -6.34
N GLN A 416 14.75 -0.15 -7.36
CA GLN A 416 13.40 0.33 -7.64
C GLN A 416 12.43 0.03 -6.51
N ARG A 417 12.45 -1.19 -5.94
CA ARG A 417 11.52 -1.58 -4.87
C ARG A 417 11.55 -0.64 -3.65
N LEU A 418 12.69 -0.01 -3.36
CA LEU A 418 12.87 0.87 -2.21
C LEU A 418 12.05 2.16 -2.34
N LEU A 419 11.69 2.55 -3.58
CA LEU A 419 10.83 3.70 -3.83
C LEU A 419 9.36 3.38 -3.55
N TYR A 420 8.95 2.10 -3.66
CA TYR A 420 7.54 1.69 -3.63
C TYR A 420 7.07 1.05 -2.32
N TRP A 421 7.95 0.35 -1.59
CA TRP A 421 7.64 -0.13 -0.23
C TRP A 421 7.05 0.95 0.70
N PRO A 422 7.57 2.19 0.76
CA PRO A 422 7.01 3.21 1.66
C PRO A 422 5.64 3.72 1.21
N LEU A 423 5.22 3.45 -0.02
CA LEU A 423 3.94 3.92 -0.58
C LEU A 423 2.74 3.10 -0.10
N LEU A 424 2.95 1.87 0.38
CA LEU A 424 1.90 1.01 0.93
C LEU A 424 1.25 1.65 2.17
N LYS A 425 2.06 2.04 3.16
CA LYS A 425 1.57 2.65 4.40
C LYS A 425 1.16 4.11 4.25
N SER A 426 1.60 4.80 3.19
CA SER A 426 1.05 6.12 2.88
C SER A 426 -0.22 6.05 2.01
N GLY A 427 -0.59 4.86 1.53
CA GLY A 427 -1.76 4.66 0.67
C GLY A 427 -1.59 5.24 -0.74
N ASP A 428 -0.37 5.49 -1.19
CA ASP A 428 -0.05 6.14 -2.47
C ASP A 428 -0.11 5.15 -3.65
N PHE A 429 -1.23 4.41 -3.74
CA PHE A 429 -1.44 3.32 -4.71
C PHE A 429 -1.51 3.79 -6.16
N ASP A 430 -1.93 5.04 -6.38
CA ASP A 430 -1.91 5.70 -7.69
C ASP A 430 -0.49 5.78 -8.27
N ILE A 431 0.51 6.02 -7.41
CA ILE A 431 1.92 6.01 -7.79
C ILE A 431 2.44 4.56 -7.95
N MET A 432 2.01 3.63 -7.08
CA MET A 432 2.43 2.22 -7.16
C MET A 432 1.99 1.52 -8.44
N ALA A 433 0.80 1.86 -8.96
CA ALA A 433 0.23 1.27 -10.16
C ALA A 433 1.19 1.33 -11.37
N GLN A 434 2.06 2.34 -11.44
CA GLN A 434 3.05 2.53 -12.51
C GLN A 434 4.07 1.39 -12.53
N GLN A 435 4.56 1.01 -11.35
CA GLN A 435 5.52 -0.07 -11.18
C GLN A 435 4.87 -1.45 -11.39
N PHE A 436 3.60 -1.59 -11.00
CA PHE A 436 2.85 -2.82 -11.27
C PHE A 436 2.56 -2.99 -12.78
N ASN A 437 2.18 -1.89 -13.44
CA ASN A 437 1.95 -1.86 -14.88
C ASN A 437 3.21 -2.17 -15.67
N PHE A 438 4.39 -1.73 -15.22
CA PHE A 438 5.66 -2.12 -15.83
C PHE A 438 5.79 -3.65 -15.94
N TYR A 439 5.61 -4.37 -14.83
CA TYR A 439 5.70 -5.84 -14.83
C TYR A 439 4.59 -6.52 -15.65
N SER A 440 3.36 -6.01 -15.61
CA SER A 440 2.27 -6.54 -16.44
C SER A 440 2.54 -6.35 -17.93
N ASN A 441 3.02 -5.17 -18.34
CA ASN A 441 3.31 -4.86 -19.74
C ASN A 441 4.41 -5.76 -20.33
N ILE A 442 5.44 -6.09 -19.53
CA ILE A 442 6.55 -6.95 -19.98
C ILE A 442 6.26 -8.44 -19.81
N SER A 443 5.20 -8.84 -19.08
CA SER A 443 4.87 -10.25 -18.82
C SER A 443 4.69 -11.09 -20.09
N PRO A 444 4.10 -10.59 -21.19
CA PRO A 444 4.07 -11.33 -22.45
C PRO A 444 5.46 -11.62 -23.02
N THR A 445 6.39 -10.66 -22.94
CA THR A 445 7.79 -10.85 -23.34
C THR A 445 8.46 -11.89 -22.45
N SER A 446 8.40 -11.74 -21.12
CA SER A 446 9.07 -12.65 -20.18
C SER A 446 8.59 -14.09 -20.28
N ARG A 447 7.30 -14.31 -20.57
CA ARG A 447 6.74 -15.65 -20.83
C ARG A 447 7.30 -16.29 -22.10
N LYS A 448 7.46 -15.51 -23.17
CA LYS A 448 8.07 -16.02 -24.41
C LYS A 448 9.51 -16.42 -24.21
N LEU A 449 10.26 -15.69 -23.39
CA LEU A 449 11.62 -16.06 -23.03
C LEU A 449 11.64 -17.39 -22.24
N GLY A 450 10.73 -17.57 -21.27
CA GLY A 450 10.57 -18.83 -20.54
C GLY A 450 10.28 -20.02 -21.47
N GLN A 451 9.39 -19.82 -22.45
CA GLN A 451 9.04 -20.85 -23.45
C GLN A 451 10.21 -21.17 -24.38
N LEU A 452 10.92 -20.14 -24.87
CA LEU A 452 12.03 -20.31 -25.81
C LEU A 452 13.21 -21.04 -25.16
N TYR A 453 13.69 -20.56 -24.02
CA TYR A 453 14.95 -21.06 -23.44
C TYR A 453 14.77 -22.30 -22.57
N PHE A 454 13.59 -22.47 -21.96
CA PHE A 454 13.34 -23.53 -20.98
C PHE A 454 12.16 -24.45 -21.31
N GLY A 455 11.39 -24.14 -22.36
CA GLY A 455 10.23 -24.94 -22.75
C GLY A 455 9.07 -24.88 -21.75
N LEU A 456 9.02 -23.84 -20.92
CA LEU A 456 8.03 -23.66 -19.85
C LEU A 456 7.19 -22.40 -20.06
N ASP A 457 5.90 -22.46 -19.73
CA ASP A 457 5.03 -21.29 -19.72
C ASP A 457 5.12 -20.56 -18.36
N VAL A 458 6.26 -19.90 -18.14
CA VAL A 458 6.66 -19.21 -16.90
C VAL A 458 7.23 -17.82 -17.21
N GLY A 459 7.16 -16.88 -16.27
CA GLY A 459 7.76 -15.56 -16.43
C GLY A 459 9.25 -15.57 -16.14
N LEU A 460 10.09 -15.37 -17.17
CA LEU A 460 11.53 -15.22 -16.99
C LEU A 460 11.91 -13.75 -16.85
N THR A 461 12.11 -13.28 -15.61
CA THR A 461 12.61 -11.94 -15.31
C THR A 461 14.09 -11.94 -14.92
N SER A 462 14.78 -10.84 -15.18
CA SER A 462 16.16 -10.58 -14.76
C SER A 462 16.22 -9.41 -13.76
N GLU A 463 17.40 -9.11 -13.20
CA GLU A 463 17.57 -7.97 -12.30
C GLU A 463 17.58 -6.61 -13.03
N GLN A 464 18.29 -6.54 -14.16
CA GLN A 464 18.42 -5.36 -15.01
C GLN A 464 17.51 -5.52 -16.23
N ILE A 465 16.31 -4.95 -16.15
CA ILE A 465 15.23 -5.16 -17.13
C ILE A 465 14.95 -3.87 -17.89
N ASP A 466 15.00 -3.91 -19.23
CA ASP A 466 14.60 -2.77 -20.05
C ASP A 466 13.08 -2.62 -20.17
N ASN A 467 12.62 -1.47 -20.67
CA ASN A 467 11.21 -1.21 -20.99
C ASN A 467 10.57 -2.26 -21.91
N THR A 468 11.36 -3.02 -22.67
CA THR A 468 10.91 -4.11 -23.55
C THR A 468 10.63 -5.42 -22.81
N GLY A 469 11.10 -5.53 -21.57
CA GLY A 469 11.16 -6.78 -20.80
C GLY A 469 12.42 -7.60 -21.07
N LEU A 470 13.29 -7.17 -21.99
CA LEU A 470 14.55 -7.83 -22.26
C LEU A 470 15.65 -7.36 -21.28
N PRO A 471 16.62 -8.24 -20.95
CA PRO A 471 17.85 -7.85 -20.30
C PRO A 471 18.63 -6.71 -20.99
N ASN A 472 19.26 -5.86 -20.19
CA ASN A 472 20.26 -4.90 -20.66
C ASN A 472 21.38 -5.60 -21.47
N VAL A 473 21.83 -4.95 -22.55
CA VAL A 473 22.77 -5.52 -23.52
C VAL A 473 24.10 -5.97 -22.91
N TYR A 474 24.75 -5.09 -22.15
CA TYR A 474 26.04 -5.41 -21.53
C TYR A 474 25.86 -6.48 -20.44
N GLU A 475 24.84 -6.31 -19.60
CA GLU A 475 24.62 -7.18 -18.45
C GLU A 475 24.27 -8.61 -18.87
N TYR A 476 23.67 -8.80 -20.06
CA TYR A 476 23.34 -10.12 -20.59
C TYR A 476 24.58 -10.98 -20.86
N ASP A 477 25.69 -10.40 -21.32
CA ASP A 477 26.90 -11.11 -21.74
C ASP A 477 28.20 -10.54 -21.12
N ALA A 478 28.11 -9.89 -19.95
CA ALA A 478 29.25 -9.21 -19.31
C ALA A 478 30.53 -10.07 -19.27
N ASN A 479 30.41 -11.34 -18.84
CA ASN A 479 31.55 -12.26 -18.75
C ASN A 479 32.10 -12.68 -20.12
N ALA A 480 31.28 -12.66 -21.19
CA ALA A 480 31.73 -12.99 -22.53
C ALA A 480 32.69 -11.92 -23.09
N TYR A 481 32.51 -10.65 -22.70
CA TYR A 481 33.42 -9.57 -23.10
C TYR A 481 34.81 -9.71 -22.46
N ASP A 482 34.90 -10.43 -21.34
CA ASP A 482 36.16 -10.81 -20.69
C ASP A 482 36.74 -12.15 -21.20
N GLY A 483 36.15 -12.71 -22.28
CA GLY A 483 36.65 -13.91 -22.95
C GLY A 483 36.14 -15.22 -22.37
N ALA A 484 35.19 -15.20 -21.43
CA ALA A 484 34.54 -16.41 -20.93
C ALA A 484 33.49 -16.94 -21.92
N THR A 485 33.15 -18.23 -21.80
CA THR A 485 32.09 -18.86 -22.60
C THR A 485 30.96 -19.32 -21.70
N ARG A 486 29.71 -19.22 -22.20
CA ARG A 486 28.52 -19.70 -21.50
C ARG A 486 28.66 -21.21 -21.19
N THR A 487 28.19 -21.60 -20.01
CA THR A 487 28.19 -22.99 -19.54
C THR A 487 26.77 -23.44 -19.21
N SER A 488 26.57 -24.70 -18.80
CA SER A 488 25.26 -25.20 -18.33
C SER A 488 24.76 -24.52 -17.05
N LEU A 489 25.62 -23.78 -16.34
CA LEU A 489 25.24 -22.93 -15.21
C LEU A 489 24.83 -21.51 -15.63
N TYR A 490 25.09 -21.13 -16.88
CA TYR A 490 24.71 -19.84 -17.46
C TYR A 490 24.10 -20.07 -18.86
N PRO A 491 22.99 -20.84 -18.95
CA PRO A 491 22.34 -21.08 -20.24
C PRO A 491 21.81 -19.78 -20.83
N GLU A 492 21.43 -19.82 -22.12
CA GLU A 492 20.71 -18.71 -22.76
C GLU A 492 19.45 -18.32 -21.95
N GLY A 493 19.09 -17.05 -21.96
CA GLY A 493 18.04 -16.49 -21.12
C GLY A 493 18.46 -16.09 -19.70
N ILE A 494 19.56 -16.63 -19.18
CA ILE A 494 20.15 -16.18 -17.91
C ILE A 494 21.28 -15.19 -18.19
N LEU A 495 21.34 -14.10 -17.41
CA LEU A 495 22.45 -13.14 -17.45
C LEU A 495 23.79 -13.85 -17.25
N PHE A 496 24.71 -13.72 -18.20
CA PHE A 496 26.07 -14.24 -18.08
C PHE A 496 26.97 -13.21 -17.41
N ASN A 497 26.68 -13.01 -16.13
CA ASN A 497 27.22 -11.96 -15.30
C ASN A 497 27.37 -12.44 -13.85
N ASP A 498 28.55 -12.25 -13.28
CA ASP A 498 28.87 -12.70 -11.92
C ASP A 498 28.04 -11.98 -10.84
N TRP A 499 27.57 -10.75 -11.07
CA TRP A 499 26.72 -9.98 -10.16
C TRP A 499 25.23 -10.28 -10.32
N LEU A 500 24.75 -10.64 -11.51
CA LEU A 500 23.30 -10.60 -11.79
C LEU A 500 22.69 -11.95 -12.21
N SER A 501 23.51 -12.96 -12.42
CA SER A 501 23.03 -14.30 -12.77
C SER A 501 22.03 -14.84 -11.75
N TRP A 502 20.99 -15.51 -12.25
CA TRP A 502 19.93 -16.15 -11.45
C TRP A 502 19.19 -15.25 -10.45
N LEU A 503 19.33 -13.93 -10.58
CA LEU A 503 18.67 -12.96 -9.71
C LEU A 503 17.30 -12.59 -10.29
N SER A 504 16.27 -13.29 -9.82
CA SER A 504 14.87 -13.10 -10.25
C SER A 504 13.93 -12.87 -9.07
N ASP A 505 14.38 -13.13 -7.82
CA ASP A 505 13.54 -13.00 -6.63
C ASP A 505 13.22 -11.54 -6.25
N ALA A 506 13.96 -10.55 -6.77
CA ALA A 506 13.60 -9.14 -6.65
C ALA A 506 12.22 -8.82 -7.27
N ALA A 507 11.81 -9.53 -8.34
CA ALA A 507 10.46 -9.38 -8.90
C ALA A 507 9.36 -9.94 -7.97
N ASN A 508 9.70 -10.87 -7.07
CA ASN A 508 8.74 -11.37 -6.07
C ASN A 508 8.33 -10.28 -5.08
N GLU A 509 9.19 -9.28 -4.83
CA GLU A 509 8.83 -8.16 -3.95
C GLU A 509 7.71 -7.32 -4.57
N PHE A 510 7.76 -7.07 -5.87
CA PHE A 510 6.68 -6.37 -6.57
C PHE A 510 5.41 -7.22 -6.65
N ALA A 511 5.53 -8.54 -6.82
CA ALA A 511 4.39 -9.46 -6.71
C ALA A 511 3.72 -9.39 -5.33
N ASP A 512 4.52 -9.39 -4.25
CA ASP A 512 4.02 -9.21 -2.88
C ASP A 512 3.44 -7.82 -2.66
N MET A 513 4.05 -6.75 -3.19
CA MET A 513 3.51 -5.39 -3.10
C MET A 513 2.12 -5.25 -3.73
N VAL A 514 1.85 -5.92 -4.87
CA VAL A 514 0.51 -5.94 -5.47
C VAL A 514 -0.51 -6.55 -4.50
N LEU A 515 -0.17 -7.69 -3.89
CA LEU A 515 -1.03 -8.36 -2.90
C LEU A 515 -1.19 -7.50 -1.63
N GLN A 516 -0.11 -6.86 -1.19
CA GLN A 516 -0.11 -5.95 -0.05
C GLN A 516 -0.94 -4.68 -0.32
N ALA A 517 -1.01 -4.19 -1.56
CA ALA A 517 -1.87 -3.07 -1.93
C ALA A 517 -3.36 -3.45 -1.81
N ASN A 518 -3.73 -4.69 -2.13
CA ASN A 518 -5.07 -5.19 -1.83
C ASN A 518 -5.33 -5.24 -0.33
N LEU A 519 -4.39 -5.82 0.44
CA LEU A 519 -4.55 -5.94 1.89
C LEU A 519 -4.64 -4.55 2.56
N HIS A 520 -3.84 -3.58 2.15
CA HIS A 520 -3.84 -2.24 2.75
C HIS A 520 -4.98 -1.35 2.25
N GLY A 521 -5.29 -1.37 0.96
CA GLY A 521 -6.17 -0.38 0.33
C GLY A 521 -7.37 -0.93 -0.42
N GLY A 522 -7.60 -2.25 -0.40
CA GLY A 522 -8.65 -2.88 -1.20
C GLY A 522 -8.43 -2.78 -2.71
N VAL A 523 -7.20 -2.48 -3.15
CA VAL A 523 -6.85 -2.35 -4.58
C VAL A 523 -7.20 -3.64 -5.32
N ASP A 524 -7.92 -3.54 -6.43
CA ASP A 524 -8.20 -4.68 -7.30
C ASP A 524 -6.90 -5.17 -7.95
N VAL A 525 -6.56 -6.43 -7.67
CA VAL A 525 -5.32 -7.06 -8.14
C VAL A 525 -5.48 -7.75 -9.48
N ALA A 526 -6.71 -7.91 -9.98
CA ALA A 526 -7.01 -8.60 -11.24
C ALA A 526 -6.11 -8.17 -12.42
N PRO A 527 -5.76 -6.88 -12.60
CA PRO A 527 -4.88 -6.46 -13.70
C PRO A 527 -3.48 -7.07 -13.66
N TRP A 528 -2.99 -7.48 -12.49
CA TRP A 528 -1.60 -7.91 -12.27
C TRP A 528 -1.46 -9.38 -11.82
N ILE A 529 -2.56 -10.14 -11.67
CA ILE A 529 -2.50 -11.56 -11.27
C ILE A 529 -1.69 -12.41 -12.24
N SER A 530 -1.78 -12.12 -13.55
CA SER A 530 -0.96 -12.84 -14.53
C SER A 530 0.53 -12.69 -14.24
N PHE A 531 1.01 -11.47 -13.99
CA PHE A 531 2.41 -11.24 -13.60
C PHE A 531 2.78 -12.08 -12.37
N ILE A 532 1.97 -12.04 -11.30
CA ILE A 532 2.25 -12.76 -10.05
C ILE A 532 2.36 -14.27 -10.29
N GLU A 533 1.37 -14.89 -10.94
CA GLU A 533 1.35 -16.34 -11.08
C GLU A 533 2.44 -16.87 -12.01
N TYR A 534 2.74 -16.15 -13.09
CA TYR A 534 3.80 -16.53 -14.02
C TYR A 534 5.19 -16.31 -13.41
N GLN A 535 5.38 -15.27 -12.60
CA GLN A 535 6.61 -15.06 -11.83
C GLN A 535 6.84 -16.17 -10.80
N LEU A 536 5.81 -16.54 -10.04
CA LEU A 536 5.91 -17.61 -9.04
C LEU A 536 6.17 -18.98 -9.70
N ALA A 537 5.55 -19.23 -10.86
CA ALA A 537 5.74 -20.48 -11.58
C ALA A 537 7.17 -20.69 -12.09
N TRP A 538 7.95 -19.63 -12.30
CA TRP A 538 9.39 -19.78 -12.56
C TRP A 538 10.05 -20.59 -11.46
N PHE A 539 9.79 -20.29 -10.19
CA PHE A 539 10.46 -21.00 -9.09
C PHE A 539 9.91 -22.41 -8.84
N ASP A 540 8.61 -22.65 -9.07
CA ASP A 540 8.05 -23.98 -8.89
C ASP A 540 8.36 -24.91 -10.07
N GLU A 541 7.97 -24.52 -11.29
CA GLU A 541 7.99 -25.41 -12.45
C GLU A 541 9.42 -25.62 -12.97
N TYR A 542 10.24 -24.56 -13.02
CA TYR A 542 11.62 -24.68 -13.51
C TYR A 542 12.47 -25.56 -12.61
N TYR A 543 12.47 -25.32 -11.30
CA TYR A 543 13.33 -26.08 -10.40
C TYR A 543 12.84 -27.53 -10.22
N GLN A 544 11.54 -27.81 -10.34
CA GLN A 544 11.05 -29.19 -10.47
C GLN A 544 11.54 -29.87 -11.74
N GLN A 545 11.45 -29.20 -12.90
CA GLN A 545 11.93 -29.75 -14.17
C GLN A 545 13.45 -30.00 -14.14
N ARG A 546 14.20 -29.06 -13.56
CA ARG A 546 15.66 -29.07 -13.55
C ARG A 546 16.23 -30.05 -12.51
N ASN A 547 15.73 -30.00 -11.28
CA ASN A 547 16.36 -30.65 -10.13
C ASN A 547 15.46 -31.69 -9.44
N GLY A 548 14.15 -31.69 -9.71
CA GLY A 548 13.19 -32.48 -8.97
C GLY A 548 12.95 -31.94 -7.55
N LEU A 549 12.49 -32.83 -6.67
CA LEU A 549 12.24 -32.55 -5.25
C LEU A 549 13.18 -33.41 -4.40
N GLU A 550 13.51 -32.91 -3.21
CA GLU A 550 14.15 -33.68 -2.16
C GLU A 550 13.24 -34.85 -1.69
N GLU A 551 13.79 -35.83 -0.98
CA GLU A 551 13.03 -36.97 -0.43
C GLU A 551 11.87 -36.54 0.49
N ASN A 552 12.01 -35.39 1.15
CA ASN A 552 10.99 -34.79 2.01
C ASN A 552 9.92 -33.99 1.24
N GLY A 553 10.02 -33.92 -0.10
CA GLY A 553 9.09 -33.20 -0.97
C GLY A 553 9.39 -31.72 -1.19
N THR A 554 10.51 -31.19 -0.70
CA THR A 554 10.86 -29.75 -0.89
C THR A 554 11.62 -29.48 -2.19
N LEU A 555 11.49 -28.26 -2.72
CA LEU A 555 12.22 -27.79 -3.89
C LEU A 555 13.72 -27.70 -3.65
N ILE A 556 14.49 -28.03 -4.69
CA ILE A 556 15.93 -27.78 -4.77
C ILE A 556 16.14 -26.55 -5.66
N ILE A 557 16.27 -25.38 -5.05
CA ILE A 557 16.45 -24.10 -5.76
C ILE A 557 17.95 -23.90 -5.99
N TYR A 558 18.46 -24.42 -7.11
CA TYR A 558 19.87 -24.30 -7.53
C TYR A 558 20.04 -24.47 -9.06
N PRO A 559 20.92 -23.70 -9.72
CA PRO A 559 21.60 -22.51 -9.21
C PRO A 559 20.59 -21.38 -8.96
N ALA A 560 20.86 -20.58 -7.94
CA ALA A 560 20.11 -19.37 -7.61
C ALA A 560 21.08 -18.30 -7.08
N SER A 561 20.54 -17.15 -6.67
CA SER A 561 21.32 -16.05 -6.12
C SER A 561 20.65 -15.48 -4.87
N GLY A 562 21.45 -15.18 -3.85
CA GLY A 562 21.06 -14.29 -2.77
C GLY A 562 21.48 -12.87 -3.14
N ALA A 563 20.56 -12.11 -3.76
CA ALA A 563 20.83 -10.79 -4.35
C ALA A 563 22.09 -10.80 -5.26
N GLU A 564 22.79 -9.67 -5.36
CA GLU A 564 24.09 -9.59 -6.03
C GLU A 564 25.25 -10.19 -5.22
N THR A 565 25.01 -10.59 -3.97
CA THR A 565 26.07 -10.98 -3.04
C THR A 565 26.41 -12.46 -3.17
N TYR A 566 25.46 -13.37 -2.96
CA TYR A 566 25.75 -14.80 -2.84
C TYR A 566 25.37 -15.54 -4.12
N LYS A 567 26.36 -16.14 -4.80
CA LYS A 567 26.21 -16.64 -6.17
C LYS A 567 26.32 -18.15 -6.29
N LEU A 568 25.59 -18.68 -7.27
CA LEU A 568 25.37 -20.12 -7.44
C LEU A 568 24.97 -20.73 -6.09
N ALA A 569 23.97 -20.10 -5.48
CA ALA A 569 23.47 -20.43 -4.16
C ALA A 569 22.41 -21.53 -4.24
N LEU A 570 22.44 -22.43 -3.26
CA LEU A 570 21.46 -23.48 -3.02
C LEU A 570 20.49 -22.99 -1.95
N ASN A 571 19.20 -22.90 -2.29
CA ASN A 571 18.12 -22.44 -1.42
C ASN A 571 18.47 -21.11 -0.71
N PRO A 572 18.66 -20.00 -1.45
CA PRO A 572 18.96 -18.70 -0.85
C PRO A 572 17.86 -18.28 0.13
N ALA A 573 18.25 -17.71 1.27
CA ALA A 573 17.30 -17.29 2.30
C ALA A 573 16.33 -16.22 1.78
N SER A 574 16.80 -15.23 1.00
CA SER A 574 15.94 -14.19 0.41
C SER A 574 14.85 -14.79 -0.47
N THR A 575 15.19 -15.76 -1.32
CA THR A 575 14.26 -16.39 -2.25
C THR A 575 13.25 -17.27 -1.52
N VAL A 576 13.71 -18.11 -0.59
CA VAL A 576 12.87 -19.05 0.16
C VAL A 576 11.86 -18.31 1.03
N THR A 577 12.32 -17.34 1.80
CA THR A 577 11.48 -16.50 2.66
C THR A 577 10.46 -15.72 1.82
N GLY A 578 10.90 -15.16 0.69
CA GLY A 578 10.05 -14.44 -0.25
C GLY A 578 8.95 -15.28 -0.86
N LEU A 579 9.27 -16.46 -1.39
CA LEU A 579 8.26 -17.37 -1.95
C LEU A 579 7.21 -17.75 -0.90
N ARG A 580 7.63 -18.10 0.32
CA ARG A 580 6.70 -18.42 1.41
C ARG A 580 5.79 -17.25 1.75
N LYS A 581 6.34 -16.03 1.80
CA LYS A 581 5.58 -14.81 2.08
C LYS A 581 4.58 -14.49 0.97
N THR A 582 5.04 -14.40 -0.28
CA THR A 582 4.19 -14.06 -1.43
C THR A 582 3.09 -15.09 -1.66
N ILE A 583 3.37 -16.40 -1.53
CA ILE A 583 2.34 -17.44 -1.68
C ILE A 583 1.30 -17.36 -0.55
N ARG A 584 1.73 -17.11 0.69
CA ARG A 584 0.81 -16.94 1.83
C ARG A 584 -0.12 -15.76 1.62
N ASP A 585 0.41 -14.64 1.15
CA ASP A 585 -0.37 -13.46 0.84
C ASP A 585 -1.31 -13.67 -0.35
N LEU A 586 -0.88 -14.41 -1.38
CA LEU A 586 -1.73 -14.80 -2.50
C LEU A 586 -2.93 -15.63 -2.02
N LEU A 587 -2.69 -16.59 -1.12
CA LEU A 587 -3.73 -17.40 -0.49
C LEU A 587 -4.63 -16.58 0.45
N GLN A 588 -4.10 -15.53 1.08
CA GLN A 588 -4.88 -14.63 1.95
C GLN A 588 -5.79 -13.69 1.15
N VAL A 589 -5.28 -13.11 0.06
CA VAL A 589 -6.05 -12.26 -0.86
C VAL A 589 -7.09 -13.09 -1.62
N ALA A 590 -6.74 -14.34 -1.96
CA ALA A 590 -7.58 -15.28 -2.71
C ALA A 590 -8.20 -14.67 -3.99
N PRO A 591 -7.39 -14.07 -4.88
CA PRO A 591 -7.90 -13.46 -6.10
C PRO A 591 -8.35 -14.53 -7.11
N SER A 592 -9.03 -14.10 -8.18
CA SER A 592 -9.30 -14.98 -9.33
C SER A 592 -8.00 -15.37 -10.01
N LEU A 593 -7.59 -16.63 -9.82
CA LEU A 593 -6.36 -17.21 -10.38
C LEU A 593 -6.54 -17.57 -11.86
N VAL A 594 -5.52 -17.31 -12.68
CA VAL A 594 -5.46 -17.58 -14.12
C VAL A 594 -4.60 -18.79 -14.48
N LYS A 595 -3.57 -19.13 -13.70
CA LYS A 595 -2.64 -20.24 -13.97
C LYS A 595 -2.80 -21.39 -12.98
N GLY A 596 -2.86 -21.09 -11.68
CA GLY A 596 -3.00 -22.08 -10.62
C GLY A 596 -4.42 -22.17 -10.07
N ASN A 597 -4.55 -22.87 -8.95
CA ASN A 597 -5.73 -22.84 -8.08
C ASN A 597 -5.27 -22.86 -6.61
N THR A 598 -6.20 -22.66 -5.68
CA THR A 598 -5.87 -22.63 -4.24
C THR A 598 -5.08 -23.87 -3.79
N SER A 599 -5.52 -25.07 -4.17
CA SER A 599 -4.83 -26.32 -3.79
C SER A 599 -3.44 -26.45 -4.37
N TYR A 600 -3.20 -25.93 -5.57
CA TYR A 600 -1.86 -25.86 -6.17
C TYR A 600 -0.95 -24.97 -5.33
N TYR A 601 -1.41 -23.78 -4.93
CA TYR A 601 -0.61 -22.85 -4.12
C TYR A 601 -0.41 -23.30 -2.68
N GLU A 602 -1.38 -23.99 -2.08
CA GLU A 602 -1.20 -24.68 -0.78
C GLU A 602 -0.12 -25.76 -0.87
N SER A 603 -0.15 -26.56 -1.93
CA SER A 603 0.87 -27.58 -2.18
C SER A 603 2.23 -26.97 -2.50
N TYR A 604 2.25 -25.87 -3.25
CA TYR A 604 3.47 -25.14 -3.57
C TYR A 604 4.11 -24.56 -2.30
N PHE A 605 3.33 -23.92 -1.43
CA PHE A 605 3.82 -23.44 -0.14
C PHE A 605 4.51 -24.55 0.67
N ALA A 606 3.94 -25.76 0.68
CA ALA A 606 4.54 -26.92 1.36
C ALA A 606 5.83 -27.45 0.70
N ARG A 607 6.02 -27.22 -0.62
CA ARG A 607 7.25 -27.57 -1.35
C ARG A 607 8.36 -26.55 -1.13
N VAL A 608 8.07 -25.29 -0.79
CA VAL A 608 9.14 -24.31 -0.55
C VAL A 608 9.90 -24.71 0.73
N PRO A 609 11.24 -24.87 0.67
CA PRO A 609 12.03 -25.28 1.84
C PRO A 609 11.94 -24.25 2.98
N GLU A 610 12.39 -24.62 4.18
CA GLU A 610 12.52 -23.66 5.28
C GLU A 610 13.77 -22.77 5.10
N THR A 611 13.76 -21.60 5.75
CA THR A 611 14.89 -20.67 5.75
C THR A 611 16.14 -21.35 6.32
N PRO A 612 17.29 -21.30 5.62
CA PRO A 612 18.50 -21.99 6.06
C PRO A 612 19.09 -21.32 7.31
N MET A 613 19.61 -22.15 8.22
CA MET A 613 20.20 -21.74 9.50
C MET A 613 21.58 -22.39 9.66
N HIS A 614 22.48 -21.72 10.39
CA HIS A 614 23.82 -22.23 10.68
C HIS A 614 24.37 -21.68 12.01
N PRO A 615 25.41 -22.31 12.60
CA PRO A 615 26.23 -21.66 13.62
C PRO A 615 26.81 -20.35 13.09
N CYS A 616 26.79 -19.28 13.89
CA CYS A 616 27.26 -17.97 13.43
C CYS A 616 28.77 -17.99 13.12
N PRO A 617 29.20 -17.58 11.91
CA PRO A 617 30.62 -17.51 11.57
C PRO A 617 31.36 -16.54 12.48
N GLY A 618 32.29 -17.06 13.30
CA GLY A 618 33.04 -16.27 14.29
C GLY A 618 32.42 -16.23 15.69
N ALA A 619 31.24 -16.83 15.90
CA ALA A 619 30.57 -17.01 17.19
C ALA A 619 29.74 -18.31 17.19
N GLU A 620 30.42 -19.45 17.03
CA GLU A 620 29.78 -20.76 16.75
C GLU A 620 28.83 -21.27 17.85
N ASP A 621 28.86 -20.68 19.04
CA ASP A 621 27.90 -20.94 20.13
C ASP A 621 26.52 -20.29 19.89
N LEU A 622 26.44 -19.34 18.96
CA LEU A 622 25.21 -18.69 18.53
C LEU A 622 24.69 -19.30 17.23
N VAL A 623 23.36 -19.19 17.03
CA VAL A 623 22.69 -19.60 15.79
C VAL A 623 22.31 -18.35 14.99
N CYS A 624 22.67 -18.36 13.71
CA CYS A 624 22.41 -17.33 12.72
C CYS A 624 21.51 -17.86 11.59
N ILE A 625 20.78 -16.94 10.96
CA ILE A 625 20.16 -17.15 9.65
C ILE A 625 21.28 -17.19 8.62
N ALA A 626 21.34 -18.28 7.84
CA ALA A 626 22.33 -18.41 6.78
C ALA A 626 21.85 -17.67 5.53
N PRO A 627 22.74 -17.07 4.71
CA PRO A 627 22.34 -16.41 3.46
C PRO A 627 21.83 -17.40 2.40
N ALA A 628 22.26 -18.65 2.47
CA ALA A 628 21.82 -19.79 1.66
C ALA A 628 22.23 -21.09 2.37
N THR A 629 21.69 -22.24 1.96
CA THR A 629 22.19 -23.55 2.44
C THR A 629 23.65 -23.76 2.07
N ASN A 630 24.02 -23.35 0.85
CA ASN A 630 25.40 -23.31 0.37
C ASN A 630 25.50 -22.29 -0.79
N TYR A 631 26.68 -21.78 -1.09
CA TYR A 631 26.94 -20.91 -2.23
C TYR A 631 28.40 -21.04 -2.68
N SER A 632 28.69 -20.62 -3.91
CA SER A 632 30.01 -20.85 -4.52
C SER A 632 30.98 -19.70 -4.31
N PHE A 633 30.51 -18.45 -4.38
CA PHE A 633 31.33 -17.25 -4.19
C PHE A 633 30.47 -16.03 -3.82
N THR A 634 31.14 -14.93 -3.45
CA THR A 634 30.51 -13.63 -3.16
C THR A 634 31.04 -12.52 -4.07
N MET A 635 30.17 -11.62 -4.53
CA MET A 635 30.55 -10.50 -5.43
C MET A 635 30.26 -9.10 -4.86
N ASN A 636 29.07 -8.87 -4.33
CA ASN A 636 28.67 -7.60 -3.70
C ASN A 636 28.73 -7.68 -2.16
N ASN A 637 28.29 -6.63 -1.49
CA ASN A 637 28.36 -6.46 -0.04
C ASN A 637 26.96 -6.19 0.52
N GLU A 638 26.07 -7.17 0.52
CA GLU A 638 24.72 -7.08 1.10
C GLU A 638 24.38 -8.30 1.96
N PRO A 639 23.89 -8.11 3.21
CA PRO A 639 23.58 -9.22 4.11
C PRO A 639 22.19 -9.80 3.79
N THR A 640 22.08 -10.60 2.74
CA THR A 640 20.79 -11.11 2.24
C THR A 640 20.05 -12.03 3.21
N ALA A 641 20.73 -12.59 4.21
CA ALA A 641 20.08 -13.28 5.33
C ALA A 641 19.08 -12.35 6.06
N MET A 642 19.34 -11.05 6.11
CA MET A 642 18.46 -10.04 6.71
C MET A 642 17.20 -9.77 5.88
N TYR A 643 17.08 -10.30 4.66
CA TYR A 643 15.84 -10.18 3.87
C TYR A 643 14.68 -10.92 4.53
N SER A 644 14.99 -11.94 5.33
CA SER A 644 14.04 -12.61 6.22
C SER A 644 13.42 -11.67 7.28
N VAL A 645 14.07 -10.56 7.62
CA VAL A 645 13.53 -9.49 8.48
C VAL A 645 12.76 -8.47 7.66
N PHE A 646 13.38 -7.90 6.64
CA PHE A 646 12.73 -7.03 5.66
C PHE A 646 13.33 -7.32 4.27
N PRO A 647 12.51 -7.57 3.25
CA PRO A 647 11.08 -7.24 3.17
C PRO A 647 10.11 -8.26 3.79
N TRP A 648 10.51 -9.54 3.93
CA TRP A 648 9.56 -10.65 4.06
C TRP A 648 8.92 -10.80 5.44
N GLY A 649 9.57 -10.28 6.48
CA GLY A 649 9.00 -10.23 7.83
C GLY A 649 8.85 -11.60 8.49
N GLU A 650 9.64 -12.60 8.14
CA GLU A 650 9.70 -13.88 8.86
C GLU A 650 10.27 -13.73 10.28
N TYR A 651 11.21 -12.79 10.44
CA TYR A 651 11.79 -12.40 11.73
C TYR A 651 11.49 -10.94 12.03
N GLY A 652 11.21 -10.63 13.30
CA GLY A 652 10.91 -9.28 13.75
C GLY A 652 10.02 -9.29 15.00
N LEU A 653 9.78 -8.11 15.57
CA LEU A 653 8.93 -7.98 16.75
C LEU A 653 7.53 -8.56 16.52
N GLY A 654 7.14 -9.48 17.40
CA GLY A 654 5.82 -10.10 17.37
C GLY A 654 5.68 -11.33 16.48
N GLN A 655 6.73 -11.71 15.73
CA GLN A 655 6.75 -13.00 15.06
C GLN A 655 6.96 -14.15 16.07
N PRO A 656 6.47 -15.37 15.74
CA PRO A 656 6.69 -16.55 16.58
C PRO A 656 8.12 -17.11 16.48
N THR A 657 8.92 -16.61 15.53
CA THR A 657 10.32 -16.97 15.34
C THR A 657 11.21 -16.37 16.42
N ASN A 658 12.36 -16.99 16.68
CA ASN A 658 13.31 -16.47 17.66
C ASN A 658 14.04 -15.26 17.09
N LEU A 659 13.67 -14.06 17.55
CA LEU A 659 14.26 -12.79 17.13
C LEU A 659 15.78 -12.73 17.35
N SER A 660 16.32 -13.49 18.32
CA SER A 660 17.76 -13.50 18.57
C SER A 660 18.56 -13.97 17.35
N TYR A 661 18.00 -14.83 16.49
CA TYR A 661 18.71 -15.29 15.29
C TYR A 661 19.00 -14.16 14.32
N ALA A 662 18.03 -13.26 14.09
CA ALA A 662 18.25 -12.07 13.26
C ALA A 662 19.25 -11.10 13.91
N MET A 663 19.21 -10.94 15.24
CA MET A 663 20.18 -10.12 15.96
C MET A 663 21.59 -10.70 15.86
N HIS A 664 21.76 -12.01 16.03
CA HIS A 664 23.05 -12.68 15.88
C HIS A 664 23.56 -12.57 14.44
N THR A 665 22.70 -12.77 13.43
CA THR A 665 23.09 -12.60 12.02
C THR A 665 23.59 -11.19 11.74
N TYR A 666 22.95 -10.15 12.28
CA TYR A 666 23.41 -8.80 12.03
C TYR A 666 24.70 -8.44 12.81
N PHE A 667 24.81 -8.83 14.08
CA PHE A 667 25.89 -8.37 14.97
C PHE A 667 27.08 -9.33 15.12
N ASN A 668 26.89 -10.63 14.86
CA ASN A 668 27.85 -11.68 15.19
C ASN A 668 28.31 -12.49 13.98
N ASP A 669 27.57 -12.51 12.88
CA ASP A 669 28.05 -13.11 11.64
C ASP A 669 29.18 -12.24 11.06
N SER A 670 30.40 -12.76 11.13
CA SER A 670 31.60 -12.08 10.61
C SER A 670 31.55 -11.79 9.12
N GLN A 671 30.73 -12.49 8.33
CA GLN A 671 30.55 -12.20 6.91
C GLN A 671 29.64 -10.98 6.72
N SER A 672 28.48 -10.97 7.39
CA SER A 672 27.48 -9.90 7.29
C SER A 672 27.90 -8.61 8.02
N ALA A 673 28.70 -8.70 9.08
CA ALA A 673 29.09 -7.56 9.92
C ALA A 673 29.84 -6.43 9.18
N SER A 674 30.43 -6.71 8.02
CA SER A 674 31.13 -5.71 7.20
C SER A 674 30.23 -5.01 6.17
N TYR A 675 28.98 -5.43 6.02
CA TYR A 675 28.05 -5.00 4.97
C TYR A 675 27.01 -3.96 5.45
N ASN A 676 27.40 -3.10 6.39
CA ASN A 676 26.48 -2.16 7.05
C ASN A 676 26.73 -0.72 6.60
N GLY A 677 25.67 0.10 6.48
CA GLY A 677 25.85 1.52 6.10
C GLY A 677 24.58 2.38 6.12
N THR A 678 24.76 3.70 6.09
CA THR A 678 23.67 4.69 6.20
C THR A 678 23.39 5.44 4.88
N TYR A 679 23.84 4.94 3.74
CA TYR A 679 23.77 5.63 2.46
C TYR A 679 23.34 4.72 1.29
N GLY A 680 22.92 5.32 0.18
CA GLY A 680 22.41 4.60 -1.00
C GLY A 680 21.28 3.61 -0.69
N TRP A 681 21.25 2.48 -1.41
CA TRP A 681 20.23 1.43 -1.29
C TRP A 681 20.27 0.62 0.02
N ARG A 682 21.24 0.86 0.92
CA ARG A 682 21.37 0.14 2.21
C ARG A 682 20.07 0.21 3.04
N GLN A 683 19.79 -0.82 3.83
CA GLN A 683 18.49 -1.06 4.47
C GLN A 683 18.53 -1.17 6.01
N ASP A 684 19.70 -0.94 6.62
CA ASP A 684 20.00 -1.20 8.04
C ASP A 684 18.96 -0.65 9.03
N GLN A 685 18.51 0.60 8.84
CA GLN A 685 17.52 1.23 9.71
C GLN A 685 16.18 0.48 9.73
N ILE A 686 15.82 -0.20 8.62
CA ILE A 686 14.59 -0.96 8.49
C ILE A 686 14.67 -2.21 9.38
N TRP A 687 15.79 -2.93 9.31
CA TRP A 687 16.02 -4.10 10.14
C TRP A 687 16.11 -3.72 11.62
N PHE A 688 16.80 -2.62 11.96
CA PHE A 688 16.82 -2.10 13.33
C PHE A 688 15.43 -1.76 13.85
N ALA A 689 14.60 -1.10 13.03
CA ALA A 689 13.23 -0.80 13.40
C ALA A 689 12.42 -2.08 13.65
N ARG A 690 12.45 -3.04 12.72
CA ARG A 690 11.74 -4.33 12.85
C ARG A 690 12.21 -5.19 14.03
N MET A 691 13.45 -5.01 14.49
CA MET A 691 14.01 -5.67 15.68
C MET A 691 13.78 -4.89 16.99
N GLY A 692 13.24 -3.67 16.95
CA GLY A 692 13.03 -2.84 18.15
C GLY A 692 14.26 -2.10 18.67
N LEU A 693 15.28 -1.93 17.84
CA LEU A 693 16.55 -1.27 18.22
C LEU A 693 16.46 0.25 18.01
N THR A 694 15.67 0.91 18.85
CA THR A 694 15.29 2.33 18.73
C THR A 694 16.47 3.26 18.46
N ASP A 695 17.51 3.26 19.30
CA ASP A 695 18.63 4.21 19.18
C ASP A 695 19.36 4.07 17.83
N ARG A 696 19.53 2.84 17.35
CA ARG A 696 20.20 2.56 16.07
C ARG A 696 19.32 2.92 14.88
N ALA A 697 18.03 2.58 14.96
CA ALA A 697 17.06 2.94 13.92
C ALA A 697 16.93 4.46 13.79
N ALA A 698 16.82 5.18 14.92
CA ALA A 698 16.76 6.64 14.96
C ALA A 698 18.05 7.28 14.43
N SER A 699 19.22 6.85 14.90
CA SER A 699 20.50 7.39 14.44
C SER A 699 20.69 7.25 12.92
N ASN A 700 20.40 6.07 12.35
CA ASN A 700 20.51 5.88 10.91
C ASN A 700 19.45 6.68 10.14
N THR A 701 18.23 6.77 10.66
CA THR A 701 17.15 7.54 10.01
C THR A 701 17.46 9.03 9.98
N ILE A 702 18.03 9.57 11.06
CA ILE A 702 18.53 10.95 11.14
C ILE A 702 19.61 11.21 10.09
N ASP A 703 20.64 10.36 10.02
CA ASP A 703 21.74 10.54 9.08
C ASP A 703 21.28 10.50 7.61
N ARG A 704 20.31 9.61 7.32
CA ARG A 704 19.73 9.48 5.98
C ARG A 704 18.90 10.70 5.59
N PHE A 705 18.03 11.17 6.48
CA PHE A 705 17.19 12.34 6.23
C PHE A 705 17.84 13.68 6.56
N ALA A 706 19.11 13.73 6.96
CA ALA A 706 19.82 15.00 7.12
C ALA A 706 19.82 15.80 5.81
N ASP A 707 19.64 17.12 5.92
CA ASP A 707 19.67 18.03 4.78
C ASP A 707 20.97 17.85 3.96
N SER A 708 20.84 17.86 2.64
CA SER A 708 21.98 17.72 1.74
C SER A 708 23.07 18.75 2.00
N THR A 709 24.31 18.26 2.06
CA THR A 709 25.51 19.10 2.12
C THR A 709 26.12 19.32 0.73
N ALA A 710 25.72 18.51 -0.26
CA ALA A 710 26.25 18.51 -1.63
C ALA A 710 25.46 19.46 -2.54
N TYR A 711 24.14 19.49 -2.42
CA TYR A 711 23.23 20.26 -3.25
C TYR A 711 22.36 21.18 -2.41
N ARG A 712 21.74 22.18 -3.05
CA ARG A 712 21.00 23.22 -2.30
C ARG A 712 19.65 22.74 -1.77
N PHE A 713 18.96 21.89 -2.53
CA PHE A 713 17.67 21.35 -2.11
C PHE A 713 17.88 20.23 -1.09
N PRO A 714 17.18 20.22 0.06
CA PRO A 714 17.46 19.30 1.16
C PRO A 714 17.51 17.82 0.78
N THR A 715 16.59 17.37 -0.09
CA THR A 715 16.51 15.97 -0.53
C THR A 715 17.22 15.68 -1.86
N PHE A 716 18.02 16.60 -2.38
CA PHE A 716 18.95 16.24 -3.46
C PHE A 716 20.24 15.76 -2.80
N LYS A 717 20.50 14.45 -2.76
CA LYS A 717 21.73 13.85 -2.18
C LYS A 717 22.32 12.84 -3.14
N GLY A 718 23.57 12.45 -2.90
CA GLY A 718 24.36 11.58 -3.79
C GLY A 718 25.53 12.31 -4.47
N PRO A 719 26.20 11.67 -5.45
CA PRO A 719 25.91 10.34 -5.95
C PRO A 719 26.54 9.30 -4.99
N ASN A 720 25.71 8.50 -4.29
CA ASN A 720 26.21 7.41 -3.46
C ASN A 720 26.74 6.29 -4.38
N TYR A 721 25.97 5.21 -4.55
CA TYR A 721 26.26 4.15 -5.52
C TYR A 721 25.68 4.45 -6.92
N ASP A 722 24.64 5.29 -6.97
CA ASP A 722 23.80 5.48 -8.16
C ASP A 722 24.08 6.84 -8.82
N TRP A 723 23.07 7.71 -8.86
CA TRP A 723 23.16 9.06 -9.41
C TRP A 723 22.38 10.06 -8.54
N SER A 724 22.51 11.36 -8.84
CA SER A 724 21.88 12.43 -8.06
C SER A 724 20.65 13.03 -8.77
N PRO A 725 19.54 13.27 -8.06
CA PRO A 725 19.28 12.90 -6.66
C PRO A 725 19.09 11.38 -6.46
N ASP A 726 19.73 10.82 -5.44
CA ASP A 726 19.61 9.41 -5.09
C ASP A 726 18.24 9.14 -4.41
N MET A 727 17.27 8.62 -5.16
CA MET A 727 15.90 8.44 -4.70
C MET A 727 15.74 7.23 -3.77
N ASN A 728 16.47 6.14 -4.02
CA ASN A 728 16.35 4.94 -3.19
C ASN A 728 16.93 5.17 -1.78
N HIS A 729 17.83 6.14 -1.63
CA HIS A 729 18.34 6.56 -0.35
C HIS A 729 17.20 7.00 0.58
N TYR A 730 16.34 7.90 0.08
CA TYR A 730 15.19 8.41 0.82
C TYR A 730 14.03 7.41 0.87
N GLY A 731 13.87 6.57 -0.16
CA GLY A 731 12.91 5.47 -0.14
C GLY A 731 13.20 4.50 0.99
N SER A 732 14.43 4.00 1.08
CA SER A 732 14.90 3.14 2.19
C SER A 732 14.73 3.83 3.56
N ALA A 733 15.08 5.12 3.67
CA ALA A 733 14.90 5.88 4.90
C ALA A 733 13.42 5.98 5.32
N SER A 734 12.53 6.18 4.35
CA SER A 734 11.08 6.29 4.55
C SER A 734 10.48 4.98 5.06
N ILE A 735 10.92 3.84 4.53
CA ILE A 735 10.53 2.52 5.03
C ILE A 735 10.95 2.38 6.51
N GLY A 736 12.20 2.74 6.82
CA GLY A 736 12.72 2.69 8.19
C GLY A 736 11.89 3.52 9.16
N LEU A 737 11.61 4.77 8.80
CA LEU A 737 10.79 5.67 9.60
C LEU A 737 9.38 5.12 9.83
N GLN A 738 8.75 4.57 8.79
CA GLN A 738 7.43 3.95 8.91
C GLN A 738 7.47 2.69 9.77
N GLU A 739 8.51 1.86 9.69
CA GLU A 739 8.68 0.67 10.54
C GLU A 739 9.05 1.01 11.99
N MET A 740 9.66 2.17 12.25
CA MET A 740 9.85 2.70 13.62
C MET A 740 8.53 3.11 14.25
N LEU A 741 7.61 3.64 13.44
CA LEU A 741 6.31 4.19 13.84
C LEU A 741 5.20 3.12 13.92
N MET A 742 5.05 2.30 12.88
CA MET A 742 3.98 1.32 12.75
C MET A 742 4.43 0.05 12.04
N GLN A 743 4.36 -1.09 12.72
CA GLN A 743 4.64 -2.42 12.15
C GLN A 743 3.36 -3.21 11.95
N THR A 744 3.27 -3.87 10.79
CA THR A 744 2.05 -4.58 10.36
C THR A 744 2.30 -6.03 9.93
N PHE A 745 3.55 -6.50 9.89
CA PHE A 745 3.89 -7.83 9.33
C PHE A 745 3.59 -9.02 10.28
N ALA A 746 3.44 -8.77 11.58
CA ALA A 746 3.25 -9.82 12.58
C ALA A 746 1.85 -10.46 12.50
N LYS A 747 1.77 -11.74 12.89
CA LYS A 747 0.52 -12.54 12.89
C LYS A 747 -0.22 -12.48 11.54
N ASN A 748 0.49 -12.71 10.43
CA ASN A 748 -0.08 -12.72 9.07
C ASN A 748 -0.85 -11.42 8.75
N ASN A 749 -0.15 -10.29 8.87
CA ASN A 749 -0.70 -8.97 8.57
C ASN A 749 -1.83 -8.49 9.51
N THR A 750 -2.19 -9.23 10.57
CA THR A 750 -3.34 -8.92 11.46
C THR A 750 -2.99 -8.10 12.69
N GLN A 751 -1.71 -7.91 12.99
CA GLN A 751 -1.29 -7.14 14.16
C GLN A 751 -0.70 -5.79 13.75
N ILE A 752 -1.30 -4.71 14.27
CA ILE A 752 -0.74 -3.36 14.22
C ILE A 752 0.02 -3.10 15.52
N ARG A 753 1.31 -2.78 15.44
CA ARG A 753 2.15 -2.35 16.56
C ARG A 753 2.56 -0.89 16.35
N LEU A 754 2.24 -0.03 17.31
CA LEU A 754 2.61 1.39 17.29
C LEU A 754 3.84 1.66 18.14
N LEU A 755 4.66 2.58 17.67
CA LEU A 755 5.91 3.01 18.27
C LEU A 755 6.90 1.87 18.64
N PRO A 756 7.04 0.80 17.83
CA PRO A 756 7.90 -0.33 18.18
C PRO A 756 9.40 0.01 18.28
N ALA A 757 9.85 1.07 17.59
CA ALA A 757 11.23 1.56 17.66
C ALA A 757 11.28 3.10 17.57
N TRP A 758 10.32 3.77 18.20
CA TRP A 758 10.20 5.23 18.15
C TRP A 758 10.98 5.91 19.29
N PRO A 759 11.84 6.89 19.00
CA PRO A 759 12.60 7.59 20.02
C PRO A 759 11.72 8.57 20.82
N SER A 760 11.95 8.64 22.14
CA SER A 760 11.08 9.39 23.06
C SER A 760 11.16 10.91 22.94
N GLU A 761 12.16 11.43 22.23
CA GLU A 761 12.32 12.86 21.93
C GLU A 761 11.54 13.30 20.70
N TRP A 762 10.99 12.38 19.91
CA TRP A 762 10.19 12.70 18.72
C TRP A 762 8.72 12.80 19.09
N THR A 763 8.20 14.02 19.02
CA THR A 763 6.80 14.37 19.24
C THR A 763 6.16 14.82 17.94
N GLY A 764 4.83 14.77 17.83
CA GLY A 764 4.12 15.22 16.65
C GLY A 764 2.85 14.44 16.39
N TYR A 765 2.54 14.17 15.12
CA TYR A 765 1.30 13.50 14.73
C TYR A 765 1.46 12.80 13.38
N PHE A 766 0.69 11.74 13.18
CA PHE A 766 0.76 10.94 11.96
C PHE A 766 -0.61 10.44 11.51
N LYS A 767 -0.69 10.08 10.22
CA LYS A 767 -1.76 9.31 9.61
C LYS A 767 -1.12 8.34 8.61
N LEU A 768 -1.33 7.04 8.80
CA LEU A 768 -0.84 5.96 7.96
C LEU A 768 -1.92 4.91 7.74
N LEU A 769 -1.73 4.07 6.73
CA LEU A 769 -2.57 2.94 6.37
C LEU A 769 -1.94 1.62 6.83
N ALA A 770 -2.77 0.72 7.33
CA ALA A 770 -2.44 -0.63 7.75
C ALA A 770 -3.35 -1.65 7.03
N PRO A 771 -3.02 -2.95 7.03
CA PRO A 771 -3.84 -3.98 6.41
C PRO A 771 -5.31 -3.95 6.86
N PHE A 772 -6.15 -4.58 6.04
CA PHE A 772 -7.60 -4.58 6.14
C PHE A 772 -8.20 -3.17 6.05
N GLN A 773 -7.65 -2.33 5.17
CA GLN A 773 -8.12 -0.95 4.95
C GLN A 773 -8.21 -0.12 6.23
N THR A 774 -7.24 -0.31 7.13
CA THR A 774 -7.25 0.34 8.44
C THR A 774 -6.45 1.64 8.38
N THR A 775 -7.12 2.78 8.50
CA THR A 775 -6.43 4.06 8.68
C THR A 775 -6.11 4.26 10.16
N VAL A 776 -4.84 4.51 10.47
CA VAL A 776 -4.35 4.78 11.83
C VAL A 776 -3.80 6.20 11.90
N ALA A 777 -4.40 7.03 12.74
CA ALA A 777 -3.96 8.39 13.00
C ALA A 777 -3.86 8.64 14.51
N ALA A 778 -2.82 9.33 14.95
CA ALA A 778 -2.66 9.67 16.35
C ALA A 778 -1.66 10.81 16.59
N ASN A 779 -1.74 11.38 17.79
CA ASN A 779 -0.74 12.29 18.33
C ASN A 779 0.32 11.50 19.09
N ILE A 780 1.59 11.90 18.95
CA ILE A 780 2.74 11.28 19.60
C ILE A 780 3.32 12.25 20.62
N THR A 781 3.34 11.84 21.89
CA THR A 781 3.99 12.57 22.98
C THR A 781 4.98 11.66 23.70
N GLY A 782 6.25 11.80 23.32
CA GLY A 782 7.33 10.93 23.72
C GLY A 782 7.09 9.47 23.36
N SER A 783 7.09 8.58 24.35
CA SER A 783 6.80 7.15 24.16
C SER A 783 5.31 6.80 24.23
N SER A 784 4.43 7.79 24.25
CA SER A 784 2.98 7.59 24.38
C SER A 784 2.21 8.10 23.16
N VAL A 785 1.09 7.43 22.88
CA VAL A 785 0.15 7.78 21.81
C VAL A 785 -1.13 8.30 22.46
N SER A 786 -1.63 9.45 22.00
CA SER A 786 -2.93 10.00 22.38
C SER A 786 -3.79 10.26 21.14
N ASP A 787 -5.09 10.45 21.34
CA ASP A 787 -6.05 10.69 20.25
C ASP A 787 -6.01 9.60 19.16
N LEU A 788 -5.68 8.37 19.55
CA LEU A 788 -5.58 7.23 18.65
C LEU A 788 -6.92 6.97 17.99
N LYS A 789 -6.92 7.12 16.68
CA LYS A 789 -8.03 6.89 15.77
C LYS A 789 -7.63 5.75 14.85
N ALA A 790 -8.28 4.61 15.00
CA ALA A 790 -8.14 3.47 14.10
C ALA A 790 -9.51 3.19 13.50
N TRP A 791 -9.65 3.43 12.20
CA TRP A 791 -10.89 3.18 11.47
C TRP A 791 -10.62 2.09 10.45
N VAL A 792 -11.38 1.00 10.51
CA VAL A 792 -11.49 0.07 9.39
C VAL A 792 -12.43 0.72 8.41
N SER A 793 -11.93 1.01 7.21
CA SER A 793 -12.74 1.49 6.11
C SER A 793 -13.71 0.39 5.69
N ASN A 794 -14.98 0.52 6.08
CA ASN A 794 -16.07 -0.17 5.42
C ASN A 794 -16.61 0.82 4.37
N GLU A 795 -16.08 0.81 3.13
CA GLU A 795 -16.49 1.73 2.05
C GLU A 795 -17.93 1.52 1.52
N GLU A 796 -18.86 1.11 2.38
CA GLU A 796 -20.31 1.13 2.17
C GLU A 796 -20.94 1.99 3.29
N PRO A 797 -21.16 3.31 3.06
CA PRO A 797 -21.51 4.28 4.09
C PRO A 797 -23.03 4.46 4.21
N LEU A 798 -23.73 3.55 4.88
CA LEU A 798 -25.10 3.82 5.33
C LEU A 798 -25.21 4.24 6.81
N LEU A 799 -24.10 4.46 7.51
CA LEU A 799 -24.06 4.23 8.96
C LEU A 799 -23.32 5.27 9.84
N ALA A 800 -23.28 6.57 9.50
CA ALA A 800 -22.50 7.53 10.31
C ALA A 800 -23.27 8.57 11.16
N VAL A 801 -24.57 8.80 10.98
CA VAL A 801 -25.27 9.86 11.74
C VAL A 801 -26.72 9.50 12.07
N ILE A 802 -27.04 9.38 13.37
CA ILE A 802 -28.42 9.44 13.87
C ILE A 802 -28.85 10.91 13.83
N PRO A 803 -29.86 11.32 13.05
CA PRO A 803 -30.33 12.69 13.07
C PRO A 803 -31.09 12.98 14.38
N GLY A 804 -30.61 13.98 15.14
CA GLY A 804 -31.28 14.48 16.35
C GLY A 804 -30.75 13.90 17.69
N GLN A 805 -31.35 14.34 18.80
CA GLN A 805 -31.06 13.82 20.13
C GLN A 805 -31.84 12.52 20.36
N PHE A 806 -31.15 11.48 20.82
CA PHE A 806 -31.71 10.20 21.28
C PHE A 806 -31.31 10.00 22.75
N ASN A 807 -32.27 10.00 23.68
CA ASN A 807 -32.00 9.83 25.11
C ASN A 807 -32.67 8.57 25.65
N ARG A 808 -31.88 7.50 25.85
CA ARG A 808 -32.31 6.25 26.47
C ARG A 808 -31.11 5.52 27.08
N SER A 809 -31.28 4.97 28.28
CA SER A 809 -30.38 3.96 28.85
C SER A 809 -30.68 2.58 28.28
N VAL A 810 -29.67 1.70 28.21
CA VAL A 810 -29.86 0.27 27.88
C VAL A 810 -30.80 -0.43 28.88
N PHE A 811 -30.99 0.14 30.08
CA PHE A 811 -31.84 -0.40 31.13
C PHE A 811 -33.28 0.12 31.11
N ASP A 812 -33.60 1.10 30.26
CA ASP A 812 -34.96 1.60 30.11
C ASP A 812 -35.70 0.86 28.99
N ALA A 813 -37.01 0.65 29.19
CA ALA A 813 -37.87 0.04 28.18
C ALA A 813 -37.85 0.89 26.89
N PRO A 814 -37.91 0.27 25.70
CA PRO A 814 -37.95 1.03 24.44
C PRO A 814 -39.03 2.12 24.43
N SER A 815 -40.21 1.86 25.01
CA SER A 815 -41.31 2.82 25.15
C SER A 815 -40.99 4.09 25.97
N ALA A 816 -39.86 4.14 26.67
CA ALA A 816 -39.42 5.30 27.44
C ALA A 816 -38.45 6.24 26.67
N ALA A 817 -38.08 5.90 25.43
CA ALA A 817 -37.15 6.70 24.64
C ALA A 817 -37.75 8.06 24.22
N GLN A 818 -36.91 9.11 24.18
CA GLN A 818 -37.24 10.39 23.56
C GLN A 818 -36.33 10.66 22.36
N VAL A 819 -36.93 11.03 21.23
CA VAL A 819 -36.24 11.39 19.99
C VAL A 819 -36.69 12.76 19.47
N SER A 820 -35.77 13.56 18.95
CA SER A 820 -36.09 14.91 18.45
C SER A 820 -36.50 14.97 16.98
N ASP A 821 -36.31 13.90 16.20
CA ASP A 821 -36.62 13.85 14.76
C ASP A 821 -37.93 13.09 14.51
N SER A 822 -38.93 13.77 13.95
CA SER A 822 -40.26 13.21 13.67
C SER A 822 -40.29 12.19 12.52
N ARG A 823 -39.18 11.99 11.79
CA ARG A 823 -39.04 10.97 10.73
C ARG A 823 -38.65 9.60 11.28
N VAL A 824 -38.06 9.56 12.47
CA VAL A 824 -37.81 8.33 13.21
C VAL A 824 -39.15 7.96 13.84
N ALA A 825 -39.83 6.92 13.36
CA ALA A 825 -41.03 6.39 14.02
C ALA A 825 -40.66 6.19 15.49
N ALA A 826 -41.36 6.88 16.40
CA ALA A 826 -40.84 7.58 17.59
C ALA A 826 -40.01 6.80 18.64
N ILE A 827 -39.62 5.55 18.37
CA ILE A 827 -39.14 4.58 19.35
C ILE A 827 -38.11 3.58 18.76
N PHE A 828 -37.89 3.51 17.44
CA PHE A 828 -36.94 2.59 16.80
C PHE A 828 -35.77 3.31 16.11
N VAL A 829 -34.54 2.86 16.39
CA VAL A 829 -33.34 3.23 15.61
C VAL A 829 -33.04 2.07 14.66
N ALA A 830 -33.03 2.35 13.36
CA ALA A 830 -32.70 1.35 12.35
C ALA A 830 -31.23 1.47 11.91
N TYR A 831 -30.57 0.32 11.75
CA TYR A 831 -29.25 0.25 11.12
C TYR A 831 -29.32 0.30 9.58
N ASP A 832 -30.50 0.07 9.02
CA ASP A 832 -30.75 0.06 7.58
C ASP A 832 -32.14 0.66 7.32
N GLU A 833 -32.26 1.62 6.40
CA GLU A 833 -33.52 2.31 6.13
C GLU A 833 -34.63 1.36 5.67
N ARG A 834 -34.29 0.22 5.06
CA ARG A 834 -35.26 -0.81 4.66
C ARG A 834 -35.99 -1.42 5.86
N PHE A 835 -35.45 -1.31 7.07
CA PHE A 835 -36.17 -1.70 8.29
C PHE A 835 -37.45 -0.87 8.44
N PHE A 836 -37.42 0.42 8.08
CA PHE A 836 -38.62 1.27 8.11
C PHE A 836 -39.64 0.88 7.05
N ASP A 837 -39.22 0.25 5.94
CA ASP A 837 -40.14 -0.39 4.99
C ASP A 837 -40.85 -1.62 5.59
N ILE A 838 -40.21 -2.31 6.54
CA ILE A 838 -40.77 -3.48 7.23
C ILE A 838 -41.80 -3.05 8.28
N ILE A 839 -41.46 -2.08 9.13
CA ILE A 839 -42.35 -1.65 10.23
C ILE A 839 -43.38 -0.59 9.80
N GLY A 840 -43.10 0.13 8.70
CA GLY A 840 -43.91 1.24 8.23
C GLY A 840 -43.73 2.53 9.06
N PRO A 841 -44.13 3.69 8.51
CA PRO A 841 -43.92 4.99 9.16
C PRO A 841 -44.77 5.22 10.42
N GLU A 842 -45.87 4.47 10.60
CA GLU A 842 -46.81 4.60 11.73
C GLU A 842 -46.50 3.60 12.87
N ALA A 843 -45.32 2.98 12.86
CA ALA A 843 -44.94 2.00 13.87
C ALA A 843 -44.91 2.62 15.27
N THR A 844 -45.59 1.97 16.21
CA THR A 844 -45.63 2.37 17.63
C THR A 844 -45.23 1.18 18.52
N VAL A 845 -44.75 1.49 19.72
CA VAL A 845 -44.41 0.52 20.76
C VAL A 845 -45.35 0.78 21.93
N GLU A 846 -46.20 -0.19 22.19
CA GLU A 846 -47.10 -0.18 23.33
C GLU A 846 -46.63 -1.20 24.37
N GLN A 847 -46.67 -0.84 25.64
CA GLN A 847 -46.45 -1.79 26.72
C GLN A 847 -47.74 -2.59 26.97
N LEU A 848 -47.73 -3.87 26.61
CA LEU A 848 -48.93 -4.73 26.70
C LEU A 848 -49.16 -5.33 28.09
N GLN A 849 -48.10 -5.56 28.86
CA GLN A 849 -48.14 -6.22 30.17
C GLN A 849 -47.12 -5.60 31.14
N VAL A 850 -47.46 -5.64 32.44
CA VAL A 850 -46.55 -5.34 33.54
C VAL A 850 -46.38 -6.62 34.36
N LEU A 851 -45.17 -7.18 34.33
CA LEU A 851 -44.87 -8.37 35.11
C LEU A 851 -44.33 -7.99 36.50
N PRO A 852 -44.45 -8.87 37.50
CA PRO A 852 -43.96 -8.61 38.85
C PRO A 852 -42.45 -8.31 38.95
N PHE A 853 -41.63 -8.80 38.01
CA PHE A 853 -40.19 -8.59 38.02
C PHE A 853 -39.63 -8.29 36.61
N GLN A 854 -38.93 -9.22 35.95
CA GLN A 854 -38.32 -9.00 34.64
C GLN A 854 -38.61 -10.17 33.70
N VAL A 855 -39.10 -9.87 32.49
CA VAL A 855 -39.05 -10.82 31.37
C VAL A 855 -37.60 -11.21 31.19
N HIS A 856 -37.34 -12.52 31.16
CA HIS A 856 -35.97 -13.00 31.08
C HIS A 856 -35.63 -13.36 29.63
N GLU A 857 -36.07 -14.52 29.14
CA GLU A 857 -35.57 -15.12 27.90
C GLU A 857 -36.61 -16.06 27.23
N ALA A 858 -36.19 -16.81 26.19
CA ALA A 858 -36.93 -17.88 25.50
C ALA A 858 -38.28 -17.50 24.85
N ALA A 859 -38.37 -16.27 24.31
CA ALA A 859 -39.56 -15.81 23.61
C ALA A 859 -39.79 -16.59 22.30
N CYS A 860 -40.99 -17.15 22.12
CA CYS A 860 -41.32 -18.04 21.01
C CYS A 860 -42.75 -17.81 20.54
N TYR A 861 -42.91 -17.36 19.30
CA TYR A 861 -44.24 -17.13 18.73
C TYR A 861 -44.81 -18.41 18.13
N ILE A 862 -46.07 -18.72 18.48
CA ILE A 862 -46.87 -19.85 17.97
C ILE A 862 -47.89 -19.27 16.99
N PRO A 863 -47.61 -19.27 15.68
CA PRO A 863 -48.38 -18.50 14.71
C PRO A 863 -49.85 -18.93 14.61
N GLU A 864 -50.13 -20.24 14.69
CA GLU A 864 -51.45 -20.81 14.46
C GLU A 864 -52.47 -20.42 15.53
N LYS A 865 -52.01 -19.97 16.69
CA LYS A 865 -52.86 -19.51 17.80
C LYS A 865 -52.61 -18.05 18.18
N SER A 866 -51.66 -17.37 17.53
CA SER A 866 -51.19 -16.04 17.93
C SER A 866 -50.78 -15.96 19.42
N LEU A 867 -50.04 -16.97 19.88
CA LEU A 867 -49.57 -17.04 21.27
C LEU A 867 -48.07 -16.79 21.33
N LEU A 868 -47.61 -16.00 22.29
CA LEU A 868 -46.20 -15.82 22.61
C LEU A 868 -45.89 -16.57 23.91
N PHE A 869 -45.03 -17.57 23.80
CA PHE A 869 -44.45 -18.30 24.93
C PHE A 869 -43.19 -17.59 25.40
N PHE A 870 -43.03 -17.38 26.70
CA PHE A 870 -41.80 -16.81 27.27
C PHE A 870 -41.73 -17.07 28.78
N VAL A 871 -40.60 -16.71 29.40
CA VAL A 871 -40.39 -16.87 30.85
C VAL A 871 -40.03 -15.56 31.56
N GLU A 872 -40.35 -15.51 32.85
CA GLU A 872 -39.96 -14.46 33.78
C GLU A 872 -38.99 -15.05 34.80
N TRP A 873 -38.03 -14.26 35.26
CA TRP A 873 -37.01 -14.74 36.18
C TRP A 873 -36.71 -13.76 37.30
N GLY A 874 -36.92 -14.13 38.56
CA GLY A 874 -36.69 -13.24 39.70
C GLY A 874 -37.10 -13.84 41.05
N PRO A 875 -36.92 -13.10 42.17
CA PRO A 875 -37.47 -13.47 43.48
C PRO A 875 -39.01 -13.47 43.47
N PRO A 876 -39.69 -14.06 44.47
CA PRO A 876 -41.14 -14.15 44.50
C PRO A 876 -41.78 -12.75 44.33
N PRO A 877 -42.76 -12.59 43.42
CA PRO A 877 -43.59 -13.64 42.80
C PRO A 877 -43.09 -14.20 41.44
N GLY A 878 -41.94 -13.76 40.94
CA GLY A 878 -41.37 -14.16 39.64
C GLY A 878 -40.65 -15.53 39.63
N GLY A 879 -40.55 -16.20 40.78
CA GLY A 879 -39.90 -17.50 40.96
C GLY A 879 -39.30 -17.66 42.36
N GLU A 880 -38.93 -18.88 42.78
CA GLU A 880 -38.16 -19.11 44.02
C GLU A 880 -36.67 -19.16 43.67
N ASN A 881 -35.97 -18.05 43.86
CA ASN A 881 -34.53 -17.93 43.56
C ASN A 881 -34.17 -18.31 42.11
N GLY A 882 -35.04 -17.94 41.15
CA GLY A 882 -34.87 -18.27 39.73
C GLY A 882 -35.32 -19.68 39.34
N THR A 883 -35.98 -20.42 40.24
CA THR A 883 -36.61 -21.72 39.91
C THR A 883 -38.13 -21.57 39.75
N HIS A 884 -38.67 -21.99 38.60
CA HIS A 884 -40.11 -22.11 38.36
C HIS A 884 -40.42 -23.27 37.40
N ASP A 885 -41.61 -23.86 37.52
CA ASP A 885 -42.07 -25.01 36.74
C ASP A 885 -43.24 -24.69 35.81
N TRP A 886 -43.48 -23.39 35.60
CA TRP A 886 -44.53 -22.82 34.77
C TRP A 886 -43.94 -21.80 33.79
N GLN A 887 -44.67 -21.49 32.72
CA GLN A 887 -44.27 -20.51 31.69
C GLN A 887 -45.43 -19.56 31.37
N TYR A 888 -45.13 -18.40 30.81
CA TYR A 888 -46.16 -17.48 30.35
C TYR A 888 -46.58 -17.78 28.91
N ILE A 889 -47.87 -17.63 28.68
CA ILE A 889 -48.49 -17.56 27.36
C ILE A 889 -49.23 -16.23 27.28
N LEU A 890 -48.77 -15.35 26.39
CA LEU A 890 -49.47 -14.14 26.01
C LEU A 890 -50.18 -14.37 24.69
N ASP A 891 -51.51 -14.25 24.70
CA ASP A 891 -52.26 -14.08 23.46
C ASP A 891 -52.01 -12.66 22.95
N VAL A 892 -51.27 -12.53 21.85
CA VAL A 892 -50.86 -11.22 21.31
C VAL A 892 -52.01 -10.47 20.63
N ARG A 893 -53.18 -11.09 20.48
CA ARG A 893 -54.39 -10.46 19.93
C ARG A 893 -55.28 -9.91 21.02
N THR A 894 -55.43 -10.65 22.12
CA THR A 894 -56.29 -10.26 23.25
C THR A 894 -55.52 -9.62 24.40
N ASN A 895 -54.19 -9.62 24.33
CA ASN A 895 -53.27 -9.27 25.40
C ASN A 895 -53.49 -10.07 26.68
N ASN A 896 -54.17 -11.22 26.61
CA ASN A 896 -54.43 -12.04 27.79
C ASN A 896 -53.19 -12.85 28.15
N LEU A 897 -52.69 -12.66 29.38
CA LEU A 897 -51.53 -13.35 29.91
C LEU A 897 -51.97 -14.49 30.83
N THR A 898 -51.52 -15.71 30.52
CA THR A 898 -51.82 -16.91 31.33
C THR A 898 -50.55 -17.64 31.69
N LYS A 899 -50.58 -18.36 32.82
CA LYS A 899 -49.51 -19.29 33.22
C LYS A 899 -49.89 -20.70 32.80
N ILE A 900 -48.99 -21.38 32.11
CA ILE A 900 -49.14 -22.80 31.76
C ILE A 900 -48.10 -23.64 32.50
N ARG A 901 -48.41 -24.91 32.69
CA ARG A 901 -47.50 -25.92 33.22
C ARG A 901 -47.54 -27.11 32.29
N THR A 902 -46.37 -27.51 31.79
CA THR A 902 -46.24 -28.66 30.92
C THR A 902 -46.39 -29.98 31.69
N ASN A 903 -46.60 -31.07 30.96
CA ASN A 903 -46.67 -32.42 31.53
C ASN A 903 -45.64 -33.35 30.88
N PRO A 904 -44.59 -33.81 31.59
CA PRO A 904 -44.21 -33.40 32.94
C PRO A 904 -43.72 -31.93 32.98
N PRO A 905 -43.73 -31.26 34.14
CA PRO A 905 -43.35 -29.85 34.25
C PRO A 905 -41.95 -29.57 33.70
N THR A 906 -41.79 -28.49 32.94
CA THR A 906 -40.50 -28.01 32.41
C THR A 906 -39.98 -26.95 33.37
N PHE A 907 -38.85 -27.20 34.02
CA PHE A 907 -38.23 -26.23 34.90
C PHE A 907 -37.29 -25.34 34.12
N ASN A 908 -37.29 -24.04 34.45
CA ASN A 908 -36.26 -23.07 34.04
C ASN A 908 -35.86 -23.13 32.56
N VAL A 909 -36.85 -22.94 31.68
CA VAL A 909 -36.55 -22.69 30.25
C VAL A 909 -35.69 -21.43 30.17
N HIS A 910 -34.56 -21.49 29.46
CA HIS A 910 -33.52 -20.45 29.45
C HIS A 910 -33.06 -20.14 28.02
N GLY A 911 -32.59 -18.91 27.79
CA GLY A 911 -32.09 -18.26 26.56
C GLY A 911 -32.95 -18.39 25.31
N GLY A 912 -33.13 -19.59 24.77
CA GLY A 912 -33.67 -19.80 23.43
C GLY A 912 -34.94 -20.65 23.33
N CYS A 913 -35.79 -20.30 22.37
CA CYS A 913 -36.85 -21.17 21.87
C CYS A 913 -37.01 -21.05 20.35
N VAL A 914 -37.16 -22.19 19.68
CA VAL A 914 -37.47 -22.25 18.25
C VAL A 914 -38.83 -22.93 18.06
N TYR A 915 -39.73 -22.29 17.32
CA TYR A 915 -40.99 -22.93 16.89
C TYR A 915 -40.82 -23.49 15.48
N GLN A 916 -40.76 -24.82 15.38
CA GLN A 916 -40.60 -25.51 14.08
C GLN A 916 -41.36 -26.83 14.10
N ASN A 917 -41.97 -27.18 12.97
CA ASN A 917 -42.72 -28.43 12.80
C ASN A 917 -43.87 -28.63 13.82
N GLY A 918 -44.55 -27.54 14.20
CA GLY A 918 -45.73 -27.59 15.07
C GLY A 918 -45.43 -27.72 16.56
N LYS A 919 -44.17 -27.59 16.98
CA LYS A 919 -43.72 -27.75 18.36
C LYS A 919 -42.78 -26.62 18.77
N LEU A 920 -42.77 -26.32 20.06
CA LEU A 920 -41.75 -25.49 20.69
C LEU A 920 -40.54 -26.37 21.00
N HIS A 921 -39.35 -25.96 20.59
CA HIS A 921 -38.08 -26.57 20.95
C HIS A 921 -37.39 -25.64 21.93
N VAL A 922 -37.13 -26.13 23.13
CA VAL A 922 -36.65 -25.32 24.26
C VAL A 922 -35.46 -25.99 24.92
N VAL A 923 -34.59 -25.16 25.50
CA VAL A 923 -33.51 -25.61 26.37
C VAL A 923 -33.70 -25.10 27.79
N THR A 924 -33.03 -25.75 28.74
CA THR A 924 -33.16 -25.40 30.16
C THR A 924 -31.80 -25.22 30.82
N ASP A 925 -31.78 -24.35 31.84
CA ASP A 925 -30.65 -24.21 32.76
C ASP A 925 -30.46 -25.43 33.68
N GLY A 926 -31.41 -26.36 33.66
CA GLY A 926 -31.55 -27.42 34.67
C GLY A 926 -32.31 -26.94 35.91
N GLY A 927 -32.28 -27.75 36.97
CA GLY A 927 -32.98 -27.46 38.21
C GLY A 927 -32.54 -28.34 39.38
N PRO A 928 -33.15 -28.18 40.56
CA PRO A 928 -32.68 -28.84 41.79
C PRO A 928 -32.59 -30.37 41.70
N ASN A 929 -33.45 -30.98 40.88
CA ASN A 929 -33.58 -32.42 40.72
C ASN A 929 -33.43 -32.91 39.26
N GLU A 930 -33.10 -32.04 38.30
CA GLU A 930 -32.88 -32.41 36.89
C GLU A 930 -31.74 -31.59 36.26
N THR A 931 -30.96 -32.20 35.37
CA THR A 931 -29.86 -31.54 34.65
C THR A 931 -30.41 -30.67 33.52
N ALA A 932 -29.57 -29.86 32.86
CA ALA A 932 -29.97 -29.16 31.65
C ALA A 932 -30.38 -30.13 30.53
N TYR A 933 -31.41 -29.77 29.76
CA TYR A 933 -31.89 -30.57 28.63
C TYR A 933 -32.50 -29.76 27.51
N LEU A 934 -32.47 -30.35 26.31
CA LEU A 934 -33.29 -29.99 25.17
C LEU A 934 -34.62 -30.74 25.23
N ALA A 935 -35.74 -30.05 25.06
CA ALA A 935 -37.08 -30.63 25.03
C ALA A 935 -37.94 -30.07 23.91
N THR A 936 -38.94 -30.86 23.51
CA THR A 936 -40.07 -30.38 22.71
C THR A 936 -41.32 -30.24 23.55
N ILE A 937 -42.12 -29.21 23.29
CA ILE A 937 -43.43 -28.99 23.91
C ILE A 937 -44.48 -28.90 22.81
N ASP A 938 -45.56 -29.67 22.92
CA ASP A 938 -46.72 -29.56 22.04
C ASP A 938 -47.62 -28.41 22.54
N PRO A 939 -47.80 -27.31 21.79
CA PRO A 939 -48.60 -26.16 22.21
C PRO A 939 -50.12 -26.43 22.21
N LYS A 940 -50.57 -27.62 21.81
CA LYS A 940 -51.98 -28.05 21.88
C LYS A 940 -52.28 -28.76 23.19
N THR A 941 -51.36 -29.58 23.70
CA THR A 941 -51.56 -30.42 24.88
C THR A 941 -50.70 -30.00 26.07
N TRP A 942 -49.70 -29.15 25.85
CA TRP A 942 -48.62 -28.83 26.78
C TRP A 942 -47.82 -30.07 27.25
N GLU A 943 -47.85 -31.15 26.47
CA GLU A 943 -47.03 -32.33 26.71
C GLU A 943 -45.56 -32.00 26.38
N ARG A 944 -44.67 -32.22 27.35
CA ARG A 944 -43.22 -32.06 27.19
C ARG A 944 -42.56 -33.41 26.93
N LYS A 945 -41.64 -33.46 25.96
CA LYS A 945 -40.76 -34.61 25.72
C LYS A 945 -39.31 -34.17 25.76
N THR A 946 -38.52 -34.77 26.64
CA THR A 946 -37.07 -34.59 26.67
C THR A 946 -36.47 -35.25 25.42
N VAL A 947 -35.70 -34.48 24.66
CA VAL A 947 -35.02 -34.91 23.44
C VAL A 947 -33.59 -35.34 23.76
N LEU A 948 -32.89 -34.54 24.56
CA LEU A 948 -31.49 -34.76 24.89
C LEU A 948 -31.17 -34.14 26.26
N ASN A 949 -30.53 -34.89 27.16
CA ASN A 949 -30.20 -34.42 28.51
C ASN A 949 -28.79 -34.81 28.99
N ASN A 950 -28.01 -35.49 28.14
CA ASN A 950 -26.63 -35.86 28.42
C ASN A 950 -25.80 -35.98 27.13
N PHE A 951 -24.48 -35.90 27.27
CA PHE A 951 -23.49 -36.16 26.23
C PHE A 951 -22.49 -37.21 26.74
N TYR A 952 -22.48 -38.40 26.15
CA TYR A 952 -21.68 -39.55 26.63
C TYR A 952 -21.85 -39.80 28.13
N GLU A 953 -23.11 -39.87 28.60
CA GLU A 953 -23.48 -40.06 30.03
C GLU A 953 -23.08 -38.90 30.96
N ARG A 954 -22.49 -37.83 30.43
CA ARG A 954 -22.22 -36.60 31.18
C ARG A 954 -23.42 -35.67 31.10
N PRO A 955 -23.87 -35.11 32.23
CA PRO A 955 -24.93 -34.12 32.20
C PRO A 955 -24.45 -32.83 31.52
N PHE A 956 -25.35 -32.14 30.81
CA PHE A 956 -25.10 -30.76 30.38
C PHE A 956 -25.12 -29.82 31.58
N MET A 957 -24.41 -28.71 31.47
CA MET A 957 -24.21 -27.78 32.58
C MET A 957 -25.42 -26.88 32.77
N SER A 958 -25.70 -26.01 31.81
CA SER A 958 -26.85 -25.10 31.75
C SER A 958 -26.93 -24.55 30.34
N PHE A 959 -27.88 -25.07 29.55
CA PHE A 959 -28.06 -24.58 28.20
C PHE A 959 -28.60 -23.15 28.25
N ASN A 960 -27.98 -22.29 27.46
CA ASN A 960 -28.37 -20.91 27.31
C ASN A 960 -29.26 -20.76 26.07
N GLU A 961 -28.71 -20.85 24.86
CA GLU A 961 -29.45 -20.56 23.62
C GLU A 961 -29.56 -21.77 22.69
N ILE A 962 -30.60 -21.76 21.84
CA ILE A 962 -30.87 -22.76 20.80
C ILE A 962 -31.17 -22.10 19.45
N GLU A 963 -30.60 -22.65 18.39
CA GLU A 963 -31.01 -22.39 17.00
C GLU A 963 -31.23 -23.71 16.26
N MET A 964 -32.07 -23.70 15.21
CA MET A 964 -32.28 -24.86 14.35
C MET A 964 -32.05 -24.54 12.87
N ASP A 965 -31.39 -25.47 12.16
CA ASP A 965 -31.31 -25.39 10.70
C ASP A 965 -32.60 -25.88 10.02
N ARG A 966 -32.66 -25.74 8.68
CA ARG A 966 -33.83 -26.13 7.88
C ARG A 966 -34.04 -27.64 7.86
N GLU A 967 -32.97 -28.40 8.10
CA GLU A 967 -32.96 -29.86 8.20
C GLU A 967 -33.41 -30.37 9.59
N GLY A 968 -33.60 -29.46 10.54
CA GLY A 968 -34.08 -29.75 11.90
C GLY A 968 -32.99 -30.19 12.87
N ASN A 969 -31.71 -29.91 12.58
CA ASN A 969 -30.62 -30.09 13.53
C ASN A 969 -30.53 -28.90 14.48
N TYR A 970 -30.00 -29.14 15.68
CA TYR A 970 -29.93 -28.15 16.75
C TYR A 970 -28.51 -27.65 16.95
N TYR A 971 -28.39 -26.36 17.25
CA TYR A 971 -27.15 -25.71 17.70
C TYR A 971 -27.42 -25.14 19.09
N LEU A 972 -26.71 -25.64 20.10
CA LEU A 972 -26.99 -25.38 21.51
C LEU A 972 -25.77 -24.78 22.20
N THR A 973 -25.92 -23.66 22.91
CA THR A 973 -24.84 -23.13 23.75
C THR A 973 -25.00 -23.64 25.18
N ASP A 974 -23.97 -24.29 25.72
CA ASP A 974 -23.90 -24.71 27.13
C ASP A 974 -22.99 -23.75 27.90
N SER A 975 -23.46 -23.18 29.00
CA SER A 975 -22.86 -22.01 29.66
C SER A 975 -22.78 -22.14 31.18
N ASP A 976 -22.04 -21.25 31.83
CA ASP A 976 -21.83 -21.26 33.29
C ASP A 976 -23.03 -20.69 34.10
N SER A 977 -24.13 -20.30 33.43
CA SER A 977 -25.30 -19.59 34.00
C SER A 977 -25.93 -20.31 35.21
N GLY A 978 -26.28 -21.58 35.06
CA GLY A 978 -26.98 -22.36 36.09
C GLY A 978 -26.10 -22.75 37.26
N TRP A 979 -24.81 -23.02 37.03
CA TRP A 979 -23.85 -23.29 38.10
C TRP A 979 -23.54 -22.05 38.93
N GLY A 980 -23.32 -20.89 38.29
CA GLY A 980 -23.03 -19.63 38.95
C GLY A 980 -24.14 -19.12 39.90
N ARG A 981 -25.33 -19.74 39.87
CA ARG A 981 -26.50 -19.37 40.68
C ARG A 981 -27.03 -20.49 41.56
N ASP A 982 -26.24 -21.55 41.79
CA ASP A 982 -26.59 -22.71 42.61
C ASP A 982 -27.86 -23.47 42.15
N LEU A 983 -28.26 -23.36 40.86
CA LEU A 983 -29.44 -24.07 40.32
C LEU A 983 -29.19 -25.57 40.16
N ASN A 984 -27.96 -25.93 39.76
CA ASN A 984 -27.54 -27.31 39.56
C ASN A 984 -26.75 -27.85 40.76
N PRO A 985 -26.96 -29.12 41.18
CA PRO A 985 -26.32 -29.70 42.37
C PRO A 985 -24.85 -30.15 42.18
N PHE A 986 -24.28 -29.99 40.99
CA PHE A 986 -22.95 -30.49 40.62
C PHE A 986 -22.05 -29.38 40.04
N SER A 987 -20.73 -29.55 40.15
CA SER A 987 -19.75 -28.66 39.53
C SER A 987 -19.63 -28.89 38.02
N GLN A 988 -19.19 -27.86 37.27
CA GLN A 988 -19.00 -27.86 35.81
C GLN A 988 -18.43 -29.19 35.27
N PRO A 989 -19.22 -30.02 34.56
CA PRO A 989 -18.77 -31.30 34.02
C PRO A 989 -17.93 -31.16 32.74
N THR A 990 -18.11 -30.05 32.02
CA THR A 990 -17.41 -29.64 30.79
C THR A 990 -17.19 -28.12 30.80
N PRO A 991 -16.21 -27.59 30.04
CA PRO A 991 -16.15 -26.16 29.76
C PRO A 991 -17.42 -25.68 29.02
N PRO A 992 -17.78 -24.39 29.08
CA PRO A 992 -18.79 -23.83 28.19
C PRO A 992 -18.54 -24.23 26.74
N THR A 993 -19.56 -24.72 26.05
CA THR A 993 -19.40 -25.42 24.77
C THR A 993 -20.58 -25.18 23.84
N LEU A 994 -20.31 -24.99 22.55
CA LEU A 994 -21.30 -25.04 21.49
C LEU A 994 -21.44 -26.50 21.02
N TYR A 995 -22.66 -27.03 21.09
CA TYR A 995 -23.01 -28.35 20.62
C TYR A 995 -23.83 -28.29 19.34
N PHE A 996 -23.51 -29.16 18.38
CA PHE A 996 -24.39 -29.54 17.29
C PHE A 996 -25.10 -30.85 17.65
N VAL A 997 -26.40 -30.93 17.44
CA VAL A 997 -27.18 -32.15 17.63
C VAL A 997 -27.93 -32.47 16.35
N ASN A 998 -27.64 -33.61 15.75
CA ASN A 998 -28.35 -34.03 14.55
C ASN A 998 -29.81 -34.37 14.89
N GLY A 999 -30.77 -33.73 14.22
CA GLY A 999 -32.19 -33.82 14.56
C GLY A 999 -32.83 -35.20 14.39
N THR A 1000 -32.24 -36.05 13.55
CA THR A 1000 -32.74 -37.41 13.27
C THR A 1000 -32.06 -38.47 14.14
N THR A 1001 -30.73 -38.41 14.23
CA THR A 1001 -29.92 -39.43 14.92
C THR A 1001 -29.67 -39.11 16.39
N LEU A 1002 -29.96 -37.88 16.82
CA LEU A 1002 -29.65 -37.32 18.14
C LEU A 1002 -28.15 -37.40 18.49
N ARG A 1003 -27.28 -37.55 17.48
CA ARG A 1003 -25.84 -37.51 17.67
C ARG A 1003 -25.40 -36.10 17.99
N VAL A 1004 -24.75 -35.97 19.13
CA VAL A 1004 -24.18 -34.72 19.63
C VAL A 1004 -22.71 -34.61 19.19
N LYS A 1005 -22.29 -33.43 18.74
CA LYS A 1005 -20.92 -33.09 18.39
C LYS A 1005 -20.56 -31.75 19.02
N GLU A 1006 -19.43 -31.70 19.72
CA GLU A 1006 -18.83 -30.44 20.18
C GLU A 1006 -18.31 -29.68 18.96
N LEU A 1007 -18.78 -28.44 18.76
CA LEU A 1007 -18.35 -27.57 17.65
C LEU A 1007 -17.26 -26.59 18.08
N ALA A 1008 -17.36 -26.01 19.29
CA ALA A 1008 -16.39 -25.05 19.81
C ALA A 1008 -16.48 -24.96 21.34
N PHE A 1009 -15.35 -24.69 22.01
CA PHE A 1009 -15.37 -24.25 23.42
C PHE A 1009 -15.60 -22.74 23.49
N LEU A 1010 -16.42 -22.32 24.44
CA LEU A 1010 -16.87 -20.96 24.64
C LEU A 1010 -16.22 -20.36 25.89
N GLU A 1011 -16.22 -19.02 25.99
CA GLU A 1011 -15.78 -18.30 27.19
C GLU A 1011 -16.99 -17.74 27.94
N GLY A 1012 -17.14 -18.12 29.22
CA GLY A 1012 -18.21 -17.62 30.10
C GLY A 1012 -19.62 -17.95 29.59
N ASN A 1013 -20.49 -16.93 29.55
CA ASN A 1013 -21.88 -17.06 29.11
C ASN A 1013 -22.04 -16.48 27.70
N THR A 1014 -21.95 -17.34 26.70
CA THR A 1014 -22.31 -16.99 25.31
C THR A 1014 -23.83 -16.92 25.21
N ASN A 1015 -24.38 -15.72 24.94
CA ASN A 1015 -25.81 -15.44 25.01
C ASN A 1015 -26.39 -15.06 23.64
N GLY A 1016 -26.20 -15.98 22.69
CA GLY A 1016 -26.82 -15.92 21.37
C GLY A 1016 -26.20 -16.93 20.42
N VAL A 1017 -27.05 -17.70 19.74
CA VAL A 1017 -26.68 -18.49 18.57
C VAL A 1017 -27.73 -18.25 17.49
N SER A 1018 -27.32 -17.98 16.25
CA SER A 1018 -28.25 -17.90 15.14
C SER A 1018 -27.59 -18.29 13.82
N LEU A 1019 -28.39 -18.69 12.84
CA LEU A 1019 -27.94 -19.05 11.49
C LEU A 1019 -28.27 -17.95 10.50
N SER A 1020 -27.40 -17.75 9.50
CA SER A 1020 -27.73 -16.93 8.33
C SER A 1020 -28.99 -17.47 7.64
N PRO A 1021 -29.75 -16.64 6.90
CA PRO A 1021 -30.95 -17.10 6.19
C PRO A 1021 -30.71 -18.29 5.25
N ASP A 1022 -29.50 -18.43 4.71
CA ASP A 1022 -29.08 -19.54 3.84
C ASP A 1022 -28.51 -20.75 4.60
N GLY A 1023 -28.41 -20.68 5.94
CA GLY A 1023 -27.95 -21.75 6.83
C GLY A 1023 -26.44 -22.02 6.79
N LYS A 1024 -25.64 -21.22 6.07
CA LYS A 1024 -24.20 -21.48 5.88
C LYS A 1024 -23.30 -20.88 6.95
N THR A 1025 -23.79 -19.88 7.67
CA THR A 1025 -23.03 -19.12 8.66
C THR A 1025 -23.68 -19.24 10.01
N LEU A 1026 -22.93 -19.68 11.02
CA LEU A 1026 -23.37 -19.69 12.41
C LEU A 1026 -22.78 -18.48 13.14
N TYR A 1027 -23.67 -17.62 13.63
CA TYR A 1027 -23.34 -16.45 14.43
C TYR A 1027 -23.44 -16.79 15.91
N LEU A 1028 -22.40 -16.47 16.66
CA LEU A 1028 -22.40 -16.54 18.12
C LEU A 1028 -22.22 -15.16 18.71
N SER A 1029 -23.04 -14.81 19.69
CA SER A 1029 -22.92 -13.56 20.42
C SER A 1029 -22.15 -13.79 21.74
N SER A 1030 -21.03 -13.09 21.91
CA SER A 1030 -20.33 -13.04 23.20
C SER A 1030 -20.68 -11.73 23.90
N THR A 1031 -21.75 -11.77 24.70
CA THR A 1031 -22.27 -10.65 25.48
C THR A 1031 -21.98 -10.83 26.98
N GLY A 1032 -20.80 -11.37 27.32
CA GLY A 1032 -20.40 -11.83 28.66
C GLY A 1032 -20.28 -10.75 29.77
N ALA A 1033 -21.33 -9.95 29.98
CA ALA A 1033 -21.48 -8.99 31.06
C ALA A 1033 -22.13 -9.60 32.33
N LEU A 1034 -22.12 -10.94 32.48
CA LEU A 1034 -22.69 -11.61 33.66
C LEU A 1034 -21.62 -11.85 34.75
N GLU A 1035 -21.85 -11.25 35.92
CA GLU A 1035 -21.07 -11.47 37.14
C GLU A 1035 -21.27 -12.91 37.65
N VAL A 1036 -20.23 -13.76 37.60
CA VAL A 1036 -20.20 -14.96 38.45
C VAL A 1036 -19.85 -14.50 39.86
N LYS A 1037 -20.87 -14.30 40.72
CA LYS A 1037 -20.65 -13.96 42.13
C LYS A 1037 -20.19 -15.20 42.92
N PRO A 1038 -19.33 -15.08 43.94
CA PRO A 1038 -19.03 -16.17 44.85
C PRO A 1038 -20.32 -16.70 45.50
N SER A 1039 -20.59 -17.99 45.38
CA SER A 1039 -21.74 -18.65 46.02
C SER A 1039 -21.27 -19.48 47.22
N ARG A 1040 -22.21 -19.98 48.04
CA ARG A 1040 -21.88 -20.85 49.19
C ARG A 1040 -21.08 -22.10 48.80
N ARG A 1041 -21.14 -22.51 47.54
CA ARG A 1041 -20.43 -23.67 46.99
C ARG A 1041 -19.05 -23.32 46.39
N ASN A 1042 -18.72 -22.03 46.27
CA ASN A 1042 -17.42 -21.55 45.79
C ASN A 1042 -16.96 -20.27 46.55
N PRO A 1043 -16.38 -20.41 47.77
CA PRO A 1043 -15.89 -19.27 48.54
C PRO A 1043 -14.76 -18.46 47.87
N PRO A 1044 -13.86 -19.04 47.04
CA PRO A 1044 -12.89 -18.31 46.24
C PRO A 1044 -13.35 -18.20 44.79
N GLY A 1045 -14.07 -17.14 44.41
CA GLY A 1045 -14.45 -16.90 43.01
C GLY A 1045 -13.24 -16.94 42.04
N ARG A 1046 -13.44 -17.32 40.77
CA ARG A 1046 -12.38 -17.18 39.75
C ARG A 1046 -12.00 -15.69 39.60
N PRO A 1047 -10.72 -15.33 39.43
CA PRO A 1047 -10.34 -13.94 39.18
C PRO A 1047 -10.97 -13.45 37.87
N ARG A 1048 -11.50 -12.22 37.86
CA ARG A 1048 -12.00 -11.57 36.63
C ARG A 1048 -10.85 -11.44 35.61
N PRO A 1049 -11.07 -11.70 34.31
CA PRO A 1049 -10.37 -10.95 33.29
C PRO A 1049 -10.92 -9.52 33.31
N LEU A 1050 -10.06 -8.51 33.48
CA LEU A 1050 -10.41 -7.11 33.26
C LEU A 1050 -10.58 -6.88 31.75
N GLY A 1051 -11.73 -7.28 31.20
CA GLY A 1051 -12.16 -6.95 29.85
C GLY A 1051 -13.47 -6.19 29.92
N VAL A 1052 -13.47 -4.93 29.48
CA VAL A 1052 -14.70 -4.19 29.19
C VAL A 1052 -15.37 -4.92 28.02
N GLY A 1053 -16.57 -5.47 28.23
CA GLY A 1053 -17.30 -6.27 27.25
C GLY A 1053 -17.69 -5.43 26.04
N LEU A 1054 -16.94 -5.55 24.95
CA LEU A 1054 -17.38 -5.20 23.60
C LEU A 1054 -18.10 -6.42 23.01
N CYS A 1055 -19.32 -6.25 22.50
CA CYS A 1055 -20.01 -7.29 21.72
C CYS A 1055 -19.07 -7.81 20.62
N ARG A 1056 -18.70 -9.09 20.68
CA ARG A 1056 -18.01 -9.78 19.58
C ARG A 1056 -18.99 -10.75 18.93
N VAL A 1057 -19.20 -10.60 17.63
CA VAL A 1057 -19.85 -11.62 16.80
C VAL A 1057 -18.76 -12.58 16.35
N LEU A 1058 -18.81 -13.83 16.80
CA LEU A 1058 -17.93 -14.89 16.30
C LEU A 1058 -18.61 -15.52 15.08
N VAL A 1059 -17.92 -15.57 13.94
CA VAL A 1059 -18.41 -16.21 12.72
C VAL A 1059 -17.75 -17.59 12.60
N LEU A 1060 -18.55 -18.65 12.73
CA LEU A 1060 -18.10 -20.02 12.49
C LEU A 1060 -18.64 -20.50 11.14
N TRP A 1061 -17.73 -20.99 10.28
CA TRP A 1061 -18.09 -21.60 9.00
C TRP A 1061 -18.49 -23.06 9.22
N THR A 1062 -19.74 -23.41 8.90
CA THR A 1062 -20.17 -24.81 8.85
C THR A 1062 -20.16 -25.28 7.41
N SER A 1063 -19.09 -25.96 6.97
CA SER A 1063 -19.13 -26.77 5.75
C SER A 1063 -19.62 -28.19 6.09
N TYR A 1064 -20.88 -28.48 5.78
CA TYR A 1064 -21.33 -29.87 5.64
C TYR A 1064 -21.51 -30.16 4.15
N PRO A 1065 -20.75 -31.12 3.57
CA PRO A 1065 -21.02 -31.61 2.23
C PRO A 1065 -22.35 -32.38 2.24
N ALA A 1066 -23.19 -32.15 1.22
CA ALA A 1066 -24.30 -33.03 0.92
C ALA A 1066 -23.79 -34.48 0.85
N ALA A 1067 -24.44 -35.38 1.58
CA ALA A 1067 -24.02 -36.77 1.71
C ALA A 1067 -24.08 -37.50 0.36
N ASP A 1068 -22.93 -37.74 -0.27
CA ASP A 1068 -22.76 -38.85 -1.20
C ASP A 1068 -22.50 -40.13 -0.40
N LYS A 1069 -23.39 -41.11 -0.56
CA LYS A 1069 -23.33 -42.41 0.12
C LYS A 1069 -22.30 -43.32 -0.55
N SER A 1070 -21.03 -42.94 -0.58
CA SER A 1070 -19.94 -43.89 -0.85
C SER A 1070 -18.56 -43.35 -0.48
N LYS A 1071 -18.16 -43.55 0.79
CA LYS A 1071 -16.78 -43.89 1.22
C LYS A 1071 -16.66 -43.73 2.75
N VAL A 1072 -16.12 -44.77 3.37
CA VAL A 1072 -15.81 -44.84 4.80
C VAL A 1072 -14.40 -44.30 5.02
N ALA A 1073 -14.23 -43.27 5.85
CA ALA A 1073 -12.93 -42.90 6.44
C ALA A 1073 -13.14 -42.32 7.85
N GLN A 1074 -12.29 -42.74 8.79
CA GLN A 1074 -12.35 -42.43 10.23
C GLN A 1074 -11.86 -41.00 10.57
N PRO A 1075 -12.24 -40.43 11.72
CA PRO A 1075 -11.89 -39.08 12.13
C PRO A 1075 -10.60 -39.03 13.00
N ARG A 1076 -9.63 -38.23 12.57
CA ARG A 1076 -8.61 -37.51 13.37
C ARG A 1076 -8.45 -36.19 12.60
N ASP A 1077 -8.79 -35.02 13.14
CA ASP A 1077 -8.03 -34.32 14.17
C ASP A 1077 -8.90 -33.39 15.01
N ALA A 1078 -8.58 -33.34 16.31
CA ALA A 1078 -9.10 -32.37 17.25
C ALA A 1078 -8.37 -31.03 17.05
N VAL A 1079 -9.12 -29.94 16.86
CA VAL A 1079 -8.56 -28.58 16.89
C VAL A 1079 -8.22 -28.23 18.34
N HIS A 1080 -6.93 -28.26 18.66
CA HIS A 1080 -6.41 -27.74 19.93
C HIS A 1080 -6.47 -26.21 19.94
N LEU A 1081 -7.38 -25.66 20.75
CA LEU A 1081 -7.38 -24.25 21.17
C LEU A 1081 -6.16 -23.99 22.07
N ARG A 1082 -5.16 -23.25 21.58
CA ARG A 1082 -4.03 -22.76 22.40
C ARG A 1082 -4.49 -21.60 23.28
N ARG A 1083 -4.39 -21.80 24.59
CA ARG A 1083 -4.40 -20.73 25.62
C ARG A 1083 -3.24 -19.77 25.40
N GLY A 1084 -3.51 -18.48 25.51
CA GLY A 1084 -2.49 -17.43 25.62
C GLY A 1084 -3.06 -16.20 26.31
N CYS A 1085 -2.92 -16.13 27.64
CA CYS A 1085 -2.92 -14.87 28.37
C CYS A 1085 -1.46 -14.49 28.64
N ALA A 1086 -1.02 -13.39 28.03
CA ALA A 1086 0.00 -12.41 28.45
C ALA A 1086 0.41 -11.60 27.22
#